data_AF-A0A7R9LGL8-F1
#
_entry.id   AF-A0A7R9LGL8-F1
#
_cell.length_a   1.000
_cell.length_b   1.000
_cell.length_c   1.000
_cell.angle_alpha   90.00
_cell.angle_beta   90.00
_cell.angle_gamma   90.00
#
_symmetry.space_group_name_H-M   'P 1'
#
loop_
_entity.id
_entity.type
_entity.pdbx_description
1 polymer ?
#
loop_
_entity_poly.entity_id
_entity_poly.type
_entity_poly.pdbx_seq_one_letter_code
_entity_poly.pdbx_strand_id
1 'polypeptide(L)'
;MDIDEIDLDEVFTLLAEGVPYNSQQYESFELTSNYVTKLDPVQFHGIRFKEVKFINCTKLTCVSPRAFEGLQLRRFTSKLTNFKAHNKTCDLFGALSTLINVEEIMITGSEIAVIPDNAFNDRMGVLDSLRAIDFGGSQTPGHIGRVGKNAFSTLRNLNKVDLSNQMITEIGDQTFQVPRAQWDHITINLDHNQLIGQGGVDPPNATCNLFAALSTLTNVETISIVGSELTAIPDNAFNDNTGALTRLKTIDFGGRQTKGKIYKIGKRAFSTLKNLELIDLSNQNIDKILDYTFEFLDSSLNTSITINLEHNFLYSYSFGKDVFLSNRSTQLKLGGNPYLHALPELGFHEFFGEKSHANNTCDVLGDMLAIDVRNQWLVRYKVKLGLNRKLLYAMGMDGKSLLNHTEQEMSGDPPITEAPALILTAIALTNACDYCPNPDDFAPCTCNNDVIKCVDTAGELDLDDKFSQLAQGAPYGSRYYTAFQLESSSMTMLPASVFHGIQFGELRFIGCSKLYCVDPKAFEGLGPRINRFTAELTNFSSPVISTVNYTCDLFSALSTLTNVETISITGSEIIAIPDNAFNDRMGVLVNLHTVDFGGRQTKGKIGTVGKNAFSTLTNLKLVDLSNQRLINIHDYAFSFTTATWDRISIHLEGNQLNGLSFGAHVFPTNRVTNLTLTGNPKLSYLNQSSFYDYFEDRGHDPNILDISGDLQEVDTNNEWLIDNKVALGLQKKLFNAIATDGRPLLQHTHKEMTAAPTTTTVASVVNSDDDQDDS
;
A
#
# COMPACT_ATOMS: atom_id res chain seq x y z
N MET A 1 26.44 8.88 -37.69
CA MET A 1 25.29 9.20 -38.57
C MET A 1 24.19 9.58 -37.61
N ASP A 2 24.00 10.88 -37.40
CA ASP A 2 22.88 11.40 -36.61
C ASP A 2 21.62 11.17 -37.45
N ILE A 3 20.83 10.17 -37.09
CA ILE A 3 19.51 9.96 -37.66
C ILE A 3 18.57 10.78 -36.79
N ASP A 4 18.29 12.01 -37.21
CA ASP A 4 17.48 12.95 -36.42
C ASP A 4 15.99 12.56 -36.37
N GLU A 5 15.50 11.78 -37.34
CA GLU A 5 14.10 11.33 -37.40
C GLU A 5 13.98 10.02 -38.23
N ILE A 6 13.08 9.12 -37.86
CA ILE A 6 12.74 7.92 -38.65
C ILE A 6 11.46 8.22 -39.44
N ASP A 7 11.54 8.16 -40.77
CA ASP A 7 10.38 8.23 -41.65
C ASP A 7 9.70 6.86 -41.77
N LEU A 8 8.56 6.69 -41.09
CA LEU A 8 7.81 5.44 -41.12
C LEU A 8 7.17 5.17 -42.49
N ASP A 9 6.88 6.19 -43.29
CA ASP A 9 6.32 5.99 -44.64
C ASP A 9 7.37 5.34 -45.55
N GLU A 10 8.63 5.76 -45.44
CA GLU A 10 9.74 5.12 -46.16
C GLU A 10 9.92 3.66 -45.72
N VAL A 11 9.90 3.39 -44.41
CA VAL A 11 10.00 2.03 -43.85
C VAL A 11 8.87 1.13 -44.36
N PHE A 12 7.62 1.60 -44.33
CA PHE A 12 6.50 0.80 -44.80
C PHE A 12 6.47 0.67 -46.34
N THR A 13 6.90 1.68 -47.08
CA THR A 13 7.07 1.58 -48.54
C THR A 13 8.07 0.49 -48.89
N LEU A 14 9.22 0.44 -48.20
CA LEU A 14 10.23 -0.60 -48.37
C LEU A 14 9.72 -1.99 -47.98
N LEU A 15 8.93 -2.10 -46.90
CA LEU A 15 8.33 -3.38 -46.48
C LEU A 15 7.22 -3.87 -47.45
N ALA A 16 6.57 -2.96 -48.16
CA ALA A 16 5.57 -3.28 -49.17
C ALA A 16 6.21 -3.64 -50.53
N GLU A 17 7.44 -3.19 -50.80
CA GLU A 17 8.12 -3.40 -52.06
C GLU A 17 8.38 -4.89 -52.33
N GLY A 18 7.88 -5.39 -53.46
CA GLY A 18 8.06 -6.79 -53.88
C GLY A 18 7.16 -7.82 -53.17
N VAL A 19 6.34 -7.42 -52.19
CA VAL A 19 5.37 -8.30 -51.51
C VAL A 19 3.97 -8.07 -52.12
N PRO A 20 3.26 -9.10 -52.64
CA PRO A 20 1.88 -8.94 -53.11
C PRO A 20 0.96 -8.42 -51.99
N TYR A 21 0.06 -7.48 -52.28
CA TYR A 21 -0.83 -6.83 -51.31
C TYR A 21 -1.57 -7.81 -50.37
N ASN A 22 -2.04 -8.93 -50.93
CA ASN A 22 -2.74 -9.97 -50.14
C ASN A 22 -1.84 -10.67 -49.11
N SER A 23 -0.52 -10.61 -49.31
CA SER A 23 0.53 -11.19 -48.46
C SER A 23 1.19 -10.17 -47.52
N GLN A 24 0.84 -8.88 -47.62
CA GLN A 24 1.33 -7.81 -46.72
C GLN A 24 0.60 -7.82 -45.37
N GLN A 25 0.56 -9.00 -44.74
CA GLN A 25 0.00 -9.20 -43.40
C GLN A 25 1.09 -9.75 -42.48
N TYR A 26 1.40 -8.97 -41.46
CA TYR A 26 2.44 -9.27 -40.48
C TYR A 26 1.83 -9.61 -39.12
N GLU A 27 2.56 -10.36 -38.31
CA GLU A 27 2.07 -10.76 -36.98
C GLU A 27 2.04 -9.56 -36.03
N SER A 28 3.14 -8.82 -35.91
CA SER A 28 3.25 -7.69 -35.00
C SER A 28 4.14 -6.57 -35.56
N PHE A 29 3.80 -5.33 -35.26
CA PHE A 29 4.69 -4.18 -35.37
C PHE A 29 5.00 -3.64 -33.98
N GLU A 30 6.29 -3.45 -33.68
CA GLU A 30 6.73 -2.89 -32.42
C GLU A 30 7.60 -1.67 -32.66
N LEU A 31 7.18 -0.53 -32.11
CA LEU A 31 7.91 0.73 -32.14
C LEU A 31 8.50 0.98 -30.74
N THR A 32 9.84 0.95 -30.66
CA THR A 32 10.61 1.28 -29.45
C THR A 32 11.56 2.45 -29.70
N SER A 33 11.12 3.44 -30.49
CA SER A 33 11.97 4.51 -31.01
C SER A 33 11.82 5.82 -30.24
N ASN A 34 12.96 6.44 -29.94
CA ASN A 34 13.04 7.82 -29.46
C ASN A 34 13.23 8.84 -30.59
N TYR A 35 13.01 8.44 -31.84
CA TYR A 35 13.19 9.30 -33.02
C TYR A 35 11.88 9.62 -33.74
N VAL A 36 10.80 8.89 -33.47
CA VAL A 36 9.47 9.21 -34.01
C VAL A 36 8.82 10.24 -33.09
N THR A 37 8.62 11.46 -33.60
CA THR A 37 8.03 12.57 -32.82
C THR A 37 6.52 12.69 -33.00
N LYS A 38 6.02 12.28 -34.17
CA LYS A 38 4.62 12.32 -34.58
C LYS A 38 4.23 11.12 -35.44
N LEU A 39 2.94 10.78 -35.45
CA LEU A 39 2.34 9.90 -36.45
C LEU A 39 1.42 10.70 -37.37
N ASP A 40 1.72 10.70 -38.65
CA ASP A 40 0.99 11.44 -39.67
C ASP A 40 -0.30 10.70 -40.11
N PRO A 41 -1.24 11.38 -40.79
CA PRO A 41 -2.45 10.74 -41.31
C PRO A 41 -2.13 9.52 -42.18
N VAL A 42 -2.85 8.41 -41.97
CA VAL A 42 -2.76 7.18 -42.78
C VAL A 42 -1.36 6.54 -42.78
N GLN A 43 -0.58 6.72 -41.71
CA GLN A 43 0.79 6.23 -41.59
C GLN A 43 0.95 4.72 -41.89
N PHE A 44 -0.06 3.91 -41.57
CA PHE A 44 -0.01 2.46 -41.74
C PHE A 44 -0.65 1.98 -43.06
N HIS A 45 -0.79 2.87 -44.05
CA HIS A 45 -1.42 2.52 -45.32
C HIS A 45 -0.71 1.35 -46.01
N GLY A 46 -1.50 0.46 -46.63
CA GLY A 46 -0.96 -0.64 -47.44
C GLY A 46 -0.56 -1.88 -46.65
N ILE A 47 -0.29 -1.79 -45.35
CA ILE A 47 0.19 -2.91 -44.53
C ILE A 47 -0.82 -3.31 -43.46
N ARG A 48 -0.92 -4.61 -43.15
CA ARG A 48 -1.79 -5.15 -42.10
C ARG A 48 -0.97 -5.81 -40.99
N PHE A 49 -1.38 -5.62 -39.74
CA PHE A 49 -0.75 -6.21 -38.56
C PHE A 49 -1.79 -6.92 -37.71
N LYS A 50 -1.48 -8.06 -37.07
CA LYS A 50 -2.39 -8.59 -36.03
C LYS A 50 -2.26 -7.82 -34.73
N GLU A 51 -1.05 -7.33 -34.43
CA GLU A 51 -0.74 -6.60 -33.19
C GLU A 51 0.13 -5.38 -33.48
N VAL A 52 -0.14 -4.26 -32.80
CA VAL A 52 0.70 -3.05 -32.85
C VAL A 52 1.08 -2.65 -31.43
N LYS A 53 2.38 -2.46 -31.19
CA LYS A 53 2.96 -2.13 -29.88
C LYS A 53 3.79 -0.86 -29.95
N PHE A 54 3.47 0.13 -29.11
CA PHE A 54 4.33 1.29 -28.89
C PHE A 54 4.90 1.20 -27.47
N ILE A 55 6.21 1.00 -27.35
CA ILE A 55 6.85 0.74 -26.04
C ILE A 55 7.98 1.74 -25.82
N ASN A 56 7.90 2.53 -24.75
CA ASN A 56 8.93 3.52 -24.38
C ASN A 56 9.21 4.57 -25.49
N CYS A 57 8.19 4.98 -26.24
CA CYS A 57 8.31 6.03 -27.25
C CYS A 57 8.39 7.43 -26.60
N THR A 58 9.56 7.80 -26.05
CA THR A 58 9.69 9.02 -25.21
C THR A 58 9.53 10.36 -25.93
N LYS A 59 9.71 10.37 -27.26
CA LYS A 59 9.57 11.58 -28.09
C LYS A 59 8.26 11.65 -28.89
N LEU A 60 7.45 10.58 -28.89
CA LEU A 60 6.17 10.59 -29.60
C LEU A 60 5.20 11.48 -28.81
N THR A 61 4.94 12.67 -29.33
CA THR A 61 4.12 13.69 -28.66
C THR A 61 2.81 13.99 -29.37
N CYS A 62 2.66 13.56 -30.64
CA CYS A 62 1.47 13.80 -31.44
C CYS A 62 1.08 12.54 -32.23
N VAL A 63 -0.21 12.17 -32.18
CA VAL A 63 -0.80 11.17 -33.07
C VAL A 63 -1.95 11.84 -33.79
N SER A 64 -1.86 11.91 -35.13
CA SER A 64 -2.97 12.42 -35.93
C SER A 64 -4.24 11.59 -35.70
N PRO A 65 -5.44 12.19 -35.61
CA PRO A 65 -6.70 11.45 -35.48
C PRO A 65 -6.98 10.48 -36.64
N ARG A 66 -6.22 10.57 -37.74
CA ARG A 66 -6.31 9.69 -38.91
C ARG A 66 -5.11 8.75 -39.04
N ALA A 67 -4.23 8.70 -38.05
CA ALA A 67 -2.99 7.92 -38.15
C ALA A 67 -3.22 6.42 -38.37
N PHE A 68 -4.29 5.87 -37.78
CA PHE A 68 -4.65 4.45 -37.89
C PHE A 68 -5.77 4.19 -38.91
N GLU A 69 -6.08 5.15 -39.78
CA GLU A 69 -7.16 4.99 -40.75
C GLU A 69 -6.86 3.83 -41.72
N GLY A 70 -7.76 2.85 -41.77
CA GLY A 70 -7.60 1.65 -42.58
C GLY A 70 -6.74 0.55 -41.94
N LEU A 71 -6.17 0.78 -40.75
CA LEU A 71 -5.39 -0.20 -40.02
C LEU A 71 -6.31 -1.26 -39.40
N GLN A 72 -6.15 -2.50 -39.87
CA GLN A 72 -6.82 -3.67 -39.32
C GLN A 72 -5.88 -4.39 -38.38
N LEU A 73 -6.29 -4.59 -37.12
CA LEU A 73 -5.53 -5.33 -36.12
C LEU A 73 -6.45 -5.98 -35.10
N ARG A 74 -5.96 -6.96 -34.33
CA ARG A 74 -6.69 -7.54 -33.19
C ARG A 74 -6.34 -6.87 -31.87
N ARG A 75 -5.07 -6.50 -31.67
CA ARG A 75 -4.60 -5.92 -30.40
C ARG A 75 -3.73 -4.69 -30.62
N PHE A 76 -4.04 -3.64 -29.89
CA PHE A 76 -3.21 -2.45 -29.80
C PHE A 76 -2.68 -2.33 -28.38
N THR A 77 -1.36 -2.19 -28.22
CA THR A 77 -0.71 -2.01 -26.93
C THR A 77 0.18 -0.78 -26.97
N SER A 78 0.13 0.05 -25.93
CA SER A 78 0.90 1.27 -25.87
C SER A 78 1.35 1.63 -24.46
N LYS A 79 2.58 2.11 -24.36
CA LYS A 79 3.18 2.74 -23.17
C LYS A 79 3.82 4.06 -23.60
N LEU A 80 3.01 5.12 -23.60
CA LEU A 80 3.43 6.46 -24.06
C LEU A 80 3.89 7.31 -22.89
N THR A 81 5.20 7.55 -22.82
CA THR A 81 5.83 8.52 -21.92
C THR A 81 5.83 9.90 -22.59
N ASN A 82 5.46 10.97 -21.87
CA ASN A 82 5.34 12.36 -22.36
C ASN A 82 4.19 12.71 -23.34
N PHE A 83 3.15 11.89 -23.51
CA PHE A 83 2.05 12.21 -24.42
C PHE A 83 1.02 13.15 -23.76
N LYS A 84 1.12 14.47 -24.03
CA LYS A 84 0.26 15.51 -23.43
C LYS A 84 -0.80 16.09 -24.37
N ALA A 85 -0.84 15.66 -25.62
CA ALA A 85 -1.60 16.36 -26.66
C ALA A 85 -3.05 15.83 -26.80
N HIS A 86 -4.00 16.67 -26.41
CA HIS A 86 -5.40 16.58 -26.83
C HIS A 86 -5.80 17.89 -27.50
N ASN A 87 -5.63 17.97 -28.82
CA ASN A 87 -6.18 19.04 -29.63
C ASN A 87 -6.70 18.47 -30.95
N LYS A 88 -7.29 19.30 -31.83
CA LYS A 88 -7.90 18.80 -33.08
C LYS A 88 -6.92 18.11 -34.03
N THR A 89 -5.61 18.34 -33.88
CA THR A 89 -4.56 17.82 -34.78
C THR A 89 -3.77 16.67 -34.17
N CYS A 90 -3.73 16.58 -32.84
CA CYS A 90 -3.07 15.53 -32.07
C CYS A 90 -4.11 14.94 -31.10
N ASP A 91 -4.70 13.83 -31.50
CA ASP A 91 -5.80 13.18 -30.80
C ASP A 91 -5.65 11.66 -30.89
N LEU A 92 -5.03 11.10 -29.85
CA LEU A 92 -4.83 9.66 -29.73
C LEU A 92 -6.16 8.90 -29.75
N PHE A 93 -7.17 9.38 -29.02
CA PHE A 93 -8.46 8.68 -28.92
C PHE A 93 -9.26 8.79 -30.23
N GLY A 94 -9.15 9.91 -30.93
CA GLY A 94 -9.60 10.06 -32.31
C GLY A 94 -8.94 9.03 -33.24
N ALA A 95 -7.62 8.85 -33.13
CA ALA A 95 -6.89 7.85 -33.91
C ALA A 95 -7.33 6.42 -33.59
N LEU A 96 -7.44 6.07 -32.30
CA LEU A 96 -7.90 4.75 -31.86
C LEU A 96 -9.33 4.45 -32.35
N SER A 97 -10.17 5.47 -32.49
CA SER A 97 -11.52 5.36 -33.04
C SER A 97 -11.55 4.98 -34.53
N THR A 98 -10.41 4.97 -35.23
CA THR A 98 -10.30 4.57 -36.65
C THR A 98 -9.81 3.13 -36.86
N LEU A 99 -9.43 2.43 -35.78
CA LEU A 99 -8.99 1.04 -35.84
C LEU A 99 -10.13 0.12 -36.29
N ILE A 100 -9.79 -0.87 -37.11
CA ILE A 100 -10.76 -1.83 -37.66
C ILE A 100 -10.49 -3.22 -37.08
N ASN A 101 -11.54 -3.90 -36.63
CA ASN A 101 -11.50 -5.26 -36.07
C ASN A 101 -10.65 -5.44 -34.79
N VAL A 102 -10.32 -4.34 -34.10
CA VAL A 102 -9.60 -4.40 -32.83
C VAL A 102 -10.48 -5.07 -31.77
N GLU A 103 -9.91 -6.06 -31.08
CA GLU A 103 -10.54 -6.82 -30.00
C GLU A 103 -10.09 -6.30 -28.62
N GLU A 104 -8.86 -5.77 -28.54
CA GLU A 104 -8.26 -5.30 -27.28
C GLU A 104 -7.41 -4.03 -27.49
N ILE A 105 -7.64 -3.02 -26.64
CA ILE A 105 -6.80 -1.80 -26.56
C ILE A 105 -6.22 -1.73 -25.16
N MET A 106 -4.90 -1.78 -25.06
CA MET A 106 -4.15 -1.71 -23.81
C MET A 106 -3.23 -0.48 -23.82
N ILE A 107 -3.43 0.46 -22.92
CA ILE A 107 -2.66 1.69 -22.79
C ILE A 107 -2.21 1.82 -21.34
N THR A 108 -1.05 1.24 -21.02
CA THR A 108 -0.54 1.15 -19.65
C THR A 108 0.64 2.08 -19.45
N GLY A 109 0.87 2.52 -18.21
CA GLY A 109 2.03 3.34 -17.85
C GLY A 109 2.21 4.60 -18.71
N SER A 110 1.11 5.17 -19.20
CA SER A 110 1.12 6.37 -20.04
C SER A 110 0.88 7.62 -19.20
N GLU A 111 1.45 8.76 -19.58
CA GLU A 111 1.22 10.07 -18.94
C GLU A 111 -0.12 10.72 -19.32
N ILE A 112 -1.10 9.91 -19.73
CA ILE A 112 -2.43 10.39 -20.09
C ILE A 112 -3.11 10.88 -18.81
N ALA A 113 -3.34 12.19 -18.71
CA ALA A 113 -3.97 12.79 -17.54
C ALA A 113 -5.51 12.67 -17.56
N VAL A 114 -6.12 12.62 -18.74
CA VAL A 114 -7.58 12.67 -18.91
C VAL A 114 -8.00 11.76 -20.05
N ILE A 115 -9.01 10.92 -19.82
CA ILE A 115 -9.81 10.32 -20.90
C ILE A 115 -10.91 11.33 -21.24
N PRO A 116 -10.97 11.87 -22.47
CA PRO A 116 -11.88 12.97 -22.80
C PRO A 116 -13.34 12.53 -22.92
N ASP A 117 -14.25 13.52 -22.98
CA ASP A 117 -15.65 13.26 -23.29
C ASP A 117 -15.80 12.62 -24.67
N ASN A 118 -16.63 11.58 -24.79
CA ASN A 118 -16.81 10.84 -26.03
C ASN A 118 -15.49 10.34 -26.64
N ALA A 119 -14.53 9.93 -25.80
CA ALA A 119 -13.20 9.49 -26.20
C ALA A 119 -13.21 8.55 -27.41
N PHE A 120 -14.09 7.54 -27.40
CA PHE A 120 -14.30 6.69 -28.55
C PHE A 120 -15.55 7.17 -29.31
N ASN A 121 -15.36 7.71 -30.51
CA ASN A 121 -16.47 8.19 -31.34
C ASN A 121 -16.78 7.19 -32.46
N ASP A 122 -17.23 5.99 -32.10
CA ASP A 122 -17.55 4.94 -33.06
C ASP A 122 -18.92 5.14 -33.72
N ARG A 123 -19.01 6.13 -34.62
CA ARG A 123 -20.25 6.40 -35.36
C ARG A 123 -20.53 5.38 -36.45
N MET A 124 -19.53 4.58 -36.84
CA MET A 124 -19.61 3.68 -37.99
C MET A 124 -19.57 2.18 -37.63
N GLY A 125 -19.47 1.84 -36.35
CA GLY A 125 -19.38 0.44 -35.88
C GLY A 125 -18.01 -0.19 -36.14
N VAL A 126 -16.95 0.60 -36.34
CA VAL A 126 -15.61 0.07 -36.63
C VAL A 126 -14.97 -0.60 -35.41
N LEU A 127 -15.41 -0.21 -34.21
CA LEU A 127 -15.00 -0.81 -32.93
C LEU A 127 -16.00 -1.87 -32.42
N ASP A 128 -16.93 -2.35 -33.25
CA ASP A 128 -17.88 -3.41 -32.86
C ASP A 128 -17.16 -4.73 -32.48
N SER A 129 -15.90 -4.91 -32.86
CA SER A 129 -15.08 -6.07 -32.43
C SER A 129 -14.41 -5.88 -31.06
N LEU A 130 -14.39 -4.66 -30.52
CA LEU A 130 -13.67 -4.36 -29.28
C LEU A 130 -14.36 -5.02 -28.10
N ARG A 131 -13.60 -5.78 -27.31
CA ARG A 131 -14.06 -6.54 -26.13
C ARG A 131 -13.40 -6.07 -24.84
N ALA A 132 -12.17 -5.54 -24.90
CA ALA A 132 -11.45 -5.10 -23.72
C ALA A 132 -10.72 -3.77 -23.94
N ILE A 133 -10.83 -2.89 -22.95
CA ILE A 133 -10.01 -1.70 -22.79
C ILE A 133 -9.28 -1.82 -21.45
N ASP A 134 -7.97 -1.68 -21.49
CA ASP A 134 -7.10 -1.76 -20.33
C ASP A 134 -6.22 -0.52 -20.23
N PHE A 135 -6.53 0.35 -19.27
CA PHE A 135 -5.69 1.47 -18.87
C PHE A 135 -4.95 1.20 -17.55
N GLY A 136 -4.97 -0.04 -17.04
CA GLY A 136 -4.47 -0.40 -15.73
C GLY A 136 -2.99 -0.06 -15.53
N GLY A 137 -2.63 0.42 -14.34
CA GLY A 137 -1.23 0.58 -13.92
C GLY A 137 -0.69 -0.74 -13.35
N SER A 138 0.50 -1.18 -13.78
CA SER A 138 1.06 -2.45 -13.26
C SER A 138 1.75 -2.32 -11.89
N GLN A 139 2.62 -1.31 -11.70
CA GLN A 139 3.48 -1.16 -10.51
C GLN A 139 3.56 0.30 -10.01
N THR A 140 3.46 1.26 -10.92
CA THR A 140 3.39 2.69 -10.62
C THR A 140 1.99 3.19 -10.94
N PRO A 141 1.38 4.04 -10.10
CA PRO A 141 0.11 4.66 -10.42
C PRO A 141 0.22 5.35 -11.78
N GLY A 142 -0.70 5.05 -12.69
CA GLY A 142 -0.83 5.81 -13.93
C GLY A 142 -1.35 7.23 -13.64
N HIS A 143 -1.36 8.07 -14.66
CA HIS A 143 -1.60 9.51 -14.49
C HIS A 143 -3.05 9.94 -14.74
N ILE A 144 -3.95 9.01 -15.07
CA ILE A 144 -5.33 9.37 -15.41
C ILE A 144 -6.02 9.88 -14.15
N GLY A 145 -6.31 11.18 -14.12
CA GLY A 145 -6.99 11.86 -13.02
C GLY A 145 -8.51 11.97 -13.21
N ARG A 146 -8.97 11.94 -14.47
CA ARG A 146 -10.38 12.12 -14.84
C ARG A 146 -10.78 11.26 -16.03
N VAL A 147 -11.99 10.72 -15.97
CA VAL A 147 -12.68 10.07 -17.11
C VAL A 147 -13.88 10.91 -17.52
N GLY A 148 -13.92 11.35 -18.77
CA GLY A 148 -14.93 12.26 -19.31
C GLY A 148 -16.30 11.61 -19.54
N LYS A 149 -17.31 12.46 -19.76
CA LYS A 149 -18.69 12.04 -20.00
C LYS A 149 -18.78 11.20 -21.26
N ASN A 150 -19.61 10.16 -21.25
CA ASN A 150 -19.81 9.30 -22.41
C ASN A 150 -18.51 8.68 -22.98
N ALA A 151 -17.42 8.60 -22.21
CA ALA A 151 -16.10 8.19 -22.73
C ALA A 151 -16.16 6.84 -23.48
N PHE A 152 -16.90 5.86 -22.96
CA PHE A 152 -17.03 4.52 -23.52
C PHE A 152 -18.42 4.24 -24.13
N SER A 153 -19.29 5.25 -24.24
CA SER A 153 -20.72 5.01 -24.49
C SER A 153 -21.04 4.47 -25.88
N THR A 154 -20.15 4.68 -26.84
CA THR A 154 -20.32 4.20 -28.23
C THR A 154 -19.86 2.76 -28.43
N LEU A 155 -19.14 2.17 -27.47
CA LEU A 155 -18.49 0.86 -27.62
C LEU A 155 -19.49 -0.27 -27.37
N ARG A 156 -20.11 -0.80 -28.42
CA ARG A 156 -21.33 -1.63 -28.28
C ARG A 156 -21.12 -3.03 -27.75
N ASN A 157 -19.91 -3.57 -27.83
CA ASN A 157 -19.59 -4.97 -27.50
C ASN A 157 -18.39 -5.09 -26.57
N LEU A 158 -17.96 -4.00 -25.94
CA LEU A 158 -16.94 -4.04 -24.91
C LEU A 158 -17.46 -4.96 -23.78
N ASN A 159 -16.59 -5.61 -23.01
CA ASN A 159 -16.95 -6.51 -21.89
C ASN A 159 -16.04 -6.28 -20.68
N LYS A 160 -14.86 -5.70 -20.88
CA LYS A 160 -13.92 -5.37 -19.81
C LYS A 160 -13.46 -3.93 -19.94
N VAL A 161 -13.57 -3.17 -18.85
CA VAL A 161 -12.93 -1.87 -18.69
C VAL A 161 -12.04 -1.91 -17.45
N ASP A 162 -10.74 -1.86 -17.66
CA ASP A 162 -9.75 -1.75 -16.60
C ASP A 162 -9.22 -0.32 -16.49
N LEU A 163 -9.48 0.32 -15.35
CA LEU A 163 -9.02 1.65 -14.99
C LEU A 163 -8.27 1.61 -13.66
N SER A 164 -7.76 0.44 -13.27
CA SER A 164 -7.10 0.25 -11.98
C SER A 164 -5.74 0.94 -11.88
N ASN A 165 -5.33 1.25 -10.65
CA ASN A 165 -4.02 1.82 -10.34
C ASN A 165 -3.73 3.10 -11.13
N GLN A 166 -4.71 4.02 -11.13
CA GLN A 166 -4.61 5.36 -11.70
C GLN A 166 -4.79 6.41 -10.59
N MET A 167 -4.83 7.69 -10.96
CA MET A 167 -5.10 8.80 -10.04
C MET A 167 -6.55 9.30 -10.16
N ILE A 168 -7.50 8.44 -10.55
CA ILE A 168 -8.85 8.88 -10.90
C ILE A 168 -9.52 9.45 -9.65
N THR A 169 -9.90 10.72 -9.75
CA THR A 169 -10.68 11.46 -8.75
C THR A 169 -12.09 11.75 -9.25
N GLU A 170 -12.30 11.76 -10.58
CA GLU A 170 -13.56 12.13 -11.22
C GLU A 170 -13.94 11.16 -12.36
N ILE A 171 -15.20 10.72 -12.36
CA ILE A 171 -15.82 9.94 -13.43
C ILE A 171 -17.06 10.70 -13.91
N GLY A 172 -17.11 11.04 -15.19
CA GLY A 172 -18.18 11.81 -15.80
C GLY A 172 -19.50 11.03 -15.92
N ASP A 173 -20.60 11.78 -16.03
CA ASP A 173 -21.93 11.20 -16.28
C ASP A 173 -21.92 10.28 -17.50
N GLN A 174 -22.64 9.16 -17.41
CA GLN A 174 -22.85 8.25 -18.54
C GLN A 174 -21.55 7.68 -19.12
N THR A 175 -20.41 7.79 -18.42
CA THR A 175 -19.09 7.27 -18.85
C THR A 175 -19.19 5.84 -19.37
N PHE A 176 -19.97 5.03 -18.67
CA PHE A 176 -20.17 3.60 -18.94
C PHE A 176 -21.59 3.29 -19.46
N GLN A 177 -22.36 4.30 -19.88
CA GLN A 177 -23.69 4.07 -20.43
C GLN A 177 -23.57 3.53 -21.84
N VAL A 178 -24.08 2.34 -22.11
CA VAL A 178 -23.98 1.74 -23.45
C VAL A 178 -25.39 1.41 -23.95
N PRO A 179 -25.71 1.71 -25.23
CA PRO A 179 -27.03 1.41 -25.79
C PRO A 179 -27.38 -0.07 -25.65
N ARG A 180 -28.54 -0.31 -25.00
CA ARG A 180 -29.15 -1.62 -24.71
C ARG A 180 -29.08 -2.57 -25.92
N ALA A 181 -28.32 -3.67 -25.85
CA ALA A 181 -28.75 -4.99 -26.33
C ALA A 181 -27.73 -6.16 -26.29
N GLN A 182 -26.40 -5.98 -26.16
CA GLN A 182 -25.48 -7.09 -26.51
C GLN A 182 -24.31 -7.41 -25.55
N TRP A 183 -24.23 -6.75 -24.38
CA TRP A 183 -23.20 -7.08 -23.41
C TRP A 183 -23.63 -8.30 -22.60
N ASP A 184 -23.08 -9.45 -22.94
CA ASP A 184 -23.03 -10.58 -22.04
C ASP A 184 -21.80 -10.38 -21.14
N HIS A 185 -22.05 -9.88 -19.93
CA HIS A 185 -21.09 -9.74 -18.82
C HIS A 185 -20.06 -8.59 -18.99
N ILE A 186 -20.33 -7.42 -18.38
CA ILE A 186 -19.29 -6.38 -18.18
C ILE A 186 -18.66 -6.45 -16.79
N THR A 187 -17.34 -6.35 -16.79
CA THR A 187 -16.52 -6.09 -15.60
C THR A 187 -15.90 -4.70 -15.68
N ILE A 188 -16.09 -3.91 -14.62
CA ILE A 188 -15.45 -2.61 -14.43
C ILE A 188 -14.49 -2.71 -13.25
N ASN A 189 -13.21 -2.45 -13.50
CA ASN A 189 -12.16 -2.41 -12.48
C ASN A 189 -11.72 -0.96 -12.24
N LEU A 190 -11.97 -0.45 -11.04
CA LEU A 190 -11.60 0.89 -10.56
C LEU A 190 -10.65 0.82 -9.35
N ASP A 191 -10.00 -0.31 -9.13
CA ASP A 191 -9.14 -0.54 -7.97
C ASP A 191 -7.98 0.48 -7.90
N HIS A 192 -7.49 0.76 -6.69
CA HIS A 192 -6.30 1.59 -6.43
C HIS A 192 -6.37 2.97 -7.09
N ASN A 193 -7.52 3.64 -6.98
CA ASN A 193 -7.75 4.99 -7.47
C ASN A 193 -7.99 5.99 -6.33
N GLN A 194 -7.89 7.28 -6.63
CA GLN A 194 -8.12 8.38 -5.68
C GLN A 194 -9.60 8.80 -5.61
N LEU A 195 -10.51 7.85 -5.79
CA LEU A 195 -11.95 8.10 -5.78
C LEU A 195 -12.39 8.50 -4.37
N ILE A 196 -12.99 9.68 -4.24
CA ILE A 196 -13.52 10.19 -2.97
C ILE A 196 -15.04 10.03 -3.00
N GLY A 197 -15.60 9.22 -2.11
CA GLY A 197 -17.03 9.27 -1.82
C GLY A 197 -17.26 10.31 -0.74
N GLN A 198 -17.95 11.40 -1.07
CA GLN A 198 -18.28 12.40 -0.05
C GLN A 198 -19.25 11.77 0.97
N GLY A 199 -18.72 11.45 2.14
CA GLY A 199 -19.47 10.96 3.28
C GLY A 199 -20.04 12.12 4.09
N GLY A 200 -21.32 12.41 3.89
CA GLY A 200 -22.12 13.22 4.82
C GLY A 200 -22.15 14.71 4.52
N VAL A 201 -23.37 15.24 4.62
CA VAL A 201 -23.83 16.60 4.30
C VAL A 201 -24.07 16.80 2.80
N ASP A 202 -25.35 16.73 2.43
CA ASP A 202 -25.88 17.28 1.18
C ASP A 202 -25.27 18.67 0.90
N PRO A 203 -24.69 18.86 -0.29
CA PRO A 203 -25.21 19.94 -1.13
C PRO A 203 -25.74 19.36 -2.44
N PRO A 204 -26.90 19.83 -2.94
CA PRO A 204 -27.52 19.35 -4.19
C PRO A 204 -26.73 19.66 -5.48
N ASN A 205 -25.47 20.11 -5.38
CA ASN A 205 -24.70 20.68 -6.50
C ASN A 205 -23.28 20.13 -6.69
N ALA A 206 -22.86 19.07 -5.99
CA ALA A 206 -21.61 18.39 -6.32
C ALA A 206 -21.86 17.36 -7.45
N THR A 207 -21.68 17.79 -8.70
CA THR A 207 -21.88 17.01 -9.93
C THR A 207 -20.86 15.88 -10.16
N CYS A 208 -20.22 15.34 -9.12
CA CYS A 208 -19.16 14.32 -9.25
C CYS A 208 -19.23 13.26 -8.14
N ASN A 209 -20.31 12.48 -8.09
CA ASN A 209 -20.43 11.35 -7.16
C ASN A 209 -20.16 10.04 -7.91
N LEU A 210 -19.11 9.30 -7.53
CA LEU A 210 -18.82 7.94 -8.02
C LEU A 210 -20.09 7.09 -8.10
N PHE A 211 -20.88 7.11 -7.04
CA PHE A 211 -22.11 6.32 -6.95
C PHE A 211 -23.20 6.77 -7.93
N ALA A 212 -23.22 8.04 -8.33
CA ALA A 212 -24.10 8.53 -9.40
C ALA A 212 -23.62 8.06 -10.78
N ALA A 213 -22.31 7.99 -11.02
CA ALA A 213 -21.79 7.40 -12.26
C ALA A 213 -22.14 5.91 -12.33
N LEU A 214 -21.96 5.18 -11.23
CA LEU A 214 -22.28 3.76 -11.14
C LEU A 214 -23.79 3.47 -11.23
N SER A 215 -24.65 4.34 -10.72
CA SER A 215 -26.11 4.15 -10.78
C SER A 215 -26.71 4.27 -12.18
N THR A 216 -25.92 4.62 -13.20
CA THR A 216 -26.37 4.64 -14.62
C THR A 216 -26.12 3.33 -15.37
N LEU A 217 -25.41 2.39 -14.74
CA LEU A 217 -24.95 1.14 -15.36
C LEU A 217 -26.10 0.14 -15.46
N THR A 218 -26.50 -0.31 -16.66
CA THR A 218 -27.65 -1.25 -16.79
C THR A 218 -27.27 -2.71 -17.00
N ASN A 219 -26.05 -3.00 -17.46
CA ASN A 219 -25.61 -4.36 -17.82
C ASN A 219 -24.43 -4.89 -17.01
N VAL A 220 -24.02 -4.19 -15.96
CA VAL A 220 -22.84 -4.55 -15.17
C VAL A 220 -23.09 -5.71 -14.26
N GLU A 221 -22.18 -6.69 -14.29
CA GLU A 221 -22.21 -7.86 -13.41
C GLU A 221 -21.19 -7.75 -12.28
N THR A 222 -20.02 -7.16 -12.53
CA THR A 222 -18.95 -7.00 -11.53
C THR A 222 -18.41 -5.58 -11.53
N ILE A 223 -18.35 -4.97 -10.33
CA ILE A 223 -17.66 -3.71 -10.05
C ILE A 223 -16.62 -3.97 -8.97
N SER A 224 -15.37 -3.59 -9.23
CA SER A 224 -14.27 -3.65 -8.24
C SER A 224 -13.75 -2.23 -7.97
N ILE A 225 -13.65 -1.86 -6.69
CA ILE A 225 -13.21 -0.54 -6.21
C ILE A 225 -12.22 -0.71 -5.02
N VAL A 226 -11.46 -1.80 -5.04
CA VAL A 226 -10.51 -2.22 -4.00
C VAL A 226 -9.39 -1.21 -3.86
N GLY A 227 -8.96 -0.90 -2.64
CA GLY A 227 -7.79 -0.03 -2.41
C GLY A 227 -7.99 1.42 -2.85
N SER A 228 -9.24 1.86 -3.00
CA SER A 228 -9.58 3.26 -3.28
C SER A 228 -9.49 4.15 -2.03
N GLU A 229 -9.45 5.46 -2.25
CA GLU A 229 -9.52 6.49 -1.21
C GLU A 229 -10.93 6.71 -0.61
N LEU A 230 -11.85 5.79 -0.87
CA LEU A 230 -13.22 5.86 -0.41
C LEU A 230 -13.29 5.68 1.10
N THR A 231 -13.82 6.68 1.82
CA THR A 231 -13.91 6.64 3.29
C THR A 231 -15.29 6.27 3.81
N ALA A 232 -16.35 6.44 3.01
CA ALA A 232 -17.70 6.06 3.38
C ALA A 232 -18.55 5.68 2.16
N ILE A 233 -19.52 4.79 2.39
CA ILE A 233 -20.59 4.49 1.43
C ILE A 233 -21.84 5.25 1.90
N PRO A 234 -22.43 6.15 1.08
CA PRO A 234 -23.54 7.00 1.50
C PRO A 234 -24.86 6.23 1.60
N ASP A 235 -25.86 6.89 2.18
CA ASP A 235 -27.23 6.38 2.23
C ASP A 235 -27.78 6.21 0.82
N ASN A 236 -28.41 5.07 0.55
CA ASN A 236 -28.93 4.72 -0.77
C ASN A 236 -27.88 4.94 -1.89
N ALA A 237 -26.63 4.55 -1.64
CA ALA A 237 -25.53 4.74 -2.58
C ALA A 237 -25.88 4.31 -4.01
N PHE A 238 -26.57 3.18 -4.18
CA PHE A 238 -26.98 2.67 -5.48
C PHE A 238 -28.45 2.95 -5.81
N ASN A 239 -29.05 4.01 -5.23
CA ASN A 239 -30.46 4.31 -5.47
C ASN A 239 -30.70 4.56 -6.96
N ASP A 240 -31.61 3.78 -7.50
CA ASP A 240 -31.86 3.72 -8.91
C ASP A 240 -33.35 3.94 -9.15
N ASN A 241 -33.69 5.18 -9.50
CA ASN A 241 -35.04 5.50 -10.00
C ASN A 241 -35.23 5.06 -11.47
N THR A 242 -34.25 4.39 -12.10
CA THR A 242 -34.19 4.17 -13.56
C THR A 242 -34.17 2.71 -14.02
N GLY A 243 -34.06 1.73 -13.13
CA GLY A 243 -33.91 0.29 -13.46
C GLY A 243 -32.48 -0.13 -13.83
N ALA A 244 -31.47 0.67 -13.49
CA ALA A 244 -30.05 0.36 -13.53
C ALA A 244 -29.61 -0.68 -12.48
N LEU A 245 -28.42 -1.23 -12.70
CA LEU A 245 -27.71 -2.25 -11.93
C LEU A 245 -28.50 -3.55 -11.69
N THR A 246 -29.55 -3.79 -12.50
CA THR A 246 -30.37 -5.01 -12.42
C THR A 246 -29.60 -6.27 -12.79
N ARG A 247 -28.40 -6.21 -13.37
CA ARG A 247 -27.56 -7.39 -13.64
C ARG A 247 -26.38 -7.53 -12.67
N LEU A 248 -26.22 -6.61 -11.72
CA LEU A 248 -25.06 -6.58 -10.84
C LEU A 248 -25.09 -7.76 -9.87
N LYS A 249 -24.04 -8.57 -9.90
CA LYS A 249 -23.84 -9.76 -9.06
C LYS A 249 -22.74 -9.55 -8.02
N THR A 250 -21.68 -8.82 -8.36
CA THR A 250 -20.53 -8.66 -7.47
C THR A 250 -20.16 -7.19 -7.33
N ILE A 251 -20.01 -6.75 -6.08
CA ILE A 251 -19.31 -5.51 -5.75
C ILE A 251 -18.18 -5.86 -4.78
N ASP A 252 -16.95 -5.53 -5.17
CA ASP A 252 -15.75 -5.77 -4.38
C ASP A 252 -15.15 -4.43 -3.93
N PHE A 253 -15.18 -4.16 -2.62
CA PHE A 253 -14.44 -3.09 -1.96
C PHE A 253 -13.24 -3.65 -1.15
N GLY A 254 -13.07 -4.97 -1.07
CA GLY A 254 -12.24 -5.66 -0.08
C GLY A 254 -10.73 -5.40 -0.23
N GLY A 255 -10.06 -5.08 0.88
CA GLY A 255 -8.62 -4.78 0.88
C GLY A 255 -7.76 -6.06 0.88
N ARG A 256 -7.22 -6.47 -0.27
CA ARG A 256 -6.43 -7.74 -0.32
C ARG A 256 -5.02 -7.64 0.25
N GLN A 257 -4.41 -6.46 0.29
CA GLN A 257 -3.02 -6.26 0.75
C GLN A 257 -2.84 -5.06 1.68
N THR A 258 -3.75 -4.11 1.65
CA THR A 258 -3.76 -2.94 2.52
C THR A 258 -5.16 -2.76 3.09
N LYS A 259 -5.24 -2.32 4.35
CA LYS A 259 -6.52 -2.03 4.98
C LYS A 259 -7.15 -0.83 4.28
N GLY A 260 -8.33 -1.02 3.70
CA GLY A 260 -9.05 0.04 3.01
C GLY A 260 -9.59 1.10 3.96
N LYS A 261 -10.00 2.23 3.40
CA LYS A 261 -10.29 3.46 4.17
C LYS A 261 -11.76 3.61 4.56
N ILE A 262 -12.62 2.71 4.12
CA ILE A 262 -14.06 2.78 4.43
C ILE A 262 -14.24 2.56 5.93
N TYR A 263 -14.77 3.55 6.64
CA TYR A 263 -15.10 3.42 8.06
C TYR A 263 -16.60 3.39 8.32
N LYS A 264 -17.42 3.91 7.39
CA LYS A 264 -18.87 4.02 7.55
C LYS A 264 -19.66 3.55 6.32
N ILE A 265 -20.76 2.83 6.57
CA ILE A 265 -21.73 2.45 5.54
C ILE A 265 -23.13 3.00 5.88
N GLY A 266 -23.71 3.70 4.91
CA GLY A 266 -24.99 4.39 5.00
C GLY A 266 -26.21 3.48 5.05
N LYS A 267 -27.35 4.08 5.38
CA LYS A 267 -28.66 3.43 5.41
C LYS A 267 -29.05 2.97 4.02
N ARG A 268 -29.56 1.75 3.90
CA ARG A 268 -30.05 1.21 2.61
C ARG A 268 -29.05 1.32 1.47
N ALA A 269 -27.75 1.32 1.76
CA ALA A 269 -26.72 1.54 0.76
C ALA A 269 -26.87 0.61 -0.45
N PHE A 270 -27.23 -0.66 -0.22
CA PHE A 270 -27.32 -1.70 -1.22
C PHE A 270 -28.75 -2.18 -1.55
N SER A 271 -29.79 -1.55 -1.00
CA SER A 271 -31.14 -2.14 -0.97
C SER A 271 -31.82 -2.27 -2.35
N THR A 272 -31.38 -1.48 -3.33
CA THR A 272 -31.88 -1.52 -4.72
C THR A 272 -31.24 -2.61 -5.57
N LEU A 273 -30.14 -3.22 -5.11
CA LEU A 273 -29.33 -4.16 -5.88
C LEU A 273 -29.85 -5.59 -5.76
N LYS A 274 -30.96 -5.82 -6.44
CA LYS A 274 -31.76 -7.05 -6.35
C LYS A 274 -30.97 -8.33 -6.64
N ASN A 275 -30.14 -8.32 -7.67
CA ASN A 275 -29.47 -9.54 -8.18
C ASN A 275 -28.06 -9.75 -7.62
N LEU A 276 -27.68 -9.00 -6.58
CA LEU A 276 -26.35 -9.03 -6.01
C LEU A 276 -26.08 -10.36 -5.28
N GLU A 277 -25.03 -11.07 -5.64
CA GLU A 277 -24.61 -12.36 -5.09
C GLU A 277 -23.43 -12.21 -4.11
N LEU A 278 -22.60 -11.18 -4.27
CA LEU A 278 -21.45 -10.90 -3.40
C LEU A 278 -21.27 -9.40 -3.16
N ILE A 279 -21.17 -9.05 -1.87
CA ILE A 279 -20.64 -7.78 -1.38
C ILE A 279 -19.37 -8.12 -0.59
N ASP A 280 -18.21 -7.71 -1.10
CA ASP A 280 -16.96 -7.79 -0.34
C ASP A 280 -16.60 -6.43 0.27
N LEU A 281 -16.61 -6.36 1.60
CA LEU A 281 -16.24 -5.21 2.43
C LEU A 281 -15.16 -5.62 3.44
N SER A 282 -14.41 -6.69 3.15
CA SER A 282 -13.36 -7.19 4.04
C SER A 282 -12.15 -6.25 4.08
N ASN A 283 -11.38 -6.34 5.17
CA ASN A 283 -10.14 -5.57 5.36
C ASN A 283 -10.33 -4.06 5.14
N GLN A 284 -11.41 -3.48 5.66
CA GLN A 284 -11.63 -2.04 5.69
C GLN A 284 -11.50 -1.53 7.14
N ASN A 285 -11.70 -0.23 7.34
CA ASN A 285 -11.74 0.39 8.67
C ASN A 285 -13.17 0.49 9.23
N ILE A 286 -14.09 -0.39 8.80
CA ILE A 286 -15.51 -0.21 9.12
C ILE A 286 -15.73 -0.36 10.61
N ASP A 287 -16.25 0.70 11.23
CA ASP A 287 -16.68 0.75 12.62
C ASP A 287 -18.16 1.10 12.76
N LYS A 288 -18.84 1.46 11.66
CA LYS A 288 -20.25 1.88 11.66
C LYS A 288 -21.00 1.44 10.41
N ILE A 289 -22.06 0.66 10.62
CA ILE A 289 -23.00 0.18 9.60
C ILE A 289 -24.40 0.61 10.04
N LEU A 290 -25.06 1.48 9.26
CA LEU A 290 -26.33 2.08 9.66
C LEU A 290 -27.55 1.14 9.46
N ASP A 291 -28.73 1.64 9.85
CA ASP A 291 -29.97 0.89 9.76
C ASP A 291 -30.29 0.43 8.33
N TYR A 292 -30.78 -0.80 8.18
CA TYR A 292 -31.23 -1.35 6.90
C TYR A 292 -30.17 -1.33 5.78
N THR A 293 -28.87 -1.26 6.09
CA THR A 293 -27.80 -1.18 5.08
C THR A 293 -27.87 -2.31 4.05
N PHE A 294 -28.13 -3.55 4.48
CA PHE A 294 -28.24 -4.75 3.65
C PHE A 294 -29.68 -5.26 3.57
N GLU A 295 -30.63 -4.35 3.32
CA GLU A 295 -32.05 -4.66 3.18
C GLU A 295 -32.39 -5.28 1.81
N PHE A 296 -32.77 -6.56 1.75
CA PHE A 296 -33.14 -7.28 0.53
C PHE A 296 -34.53 -7.94 0.65
N LEU A 297 -35.58 -7.16 0.46
CA LEU A 297 -36.97 -7.61 0.71
C LEU A 297 -37.66 -8.30 -0.46
N ASP A 298 -37.05 -8.36 -1.64
CA ASP A 298 -37.68 -8.97 -2.82
C ASP A 298 -37.69 -10.50 -2.71
N SER A 299 -38.81 -11.05 -2.26
CA SER A 299 -39.01 -12.49 -2.05
C SER A 299 -39.12 -13.31 -3.33
N SER A 300 -39.17 -12.66 -4.51
CA SER A 300 -39.19 -13.35 -5.79
C SER A 300 -37.81 -13.88 -6.21
N LEU A 301 -36.75 -13.47 -5.53
CA LEU A 301 -35.37 -13.77 -5.88
C LEU A 301 -34.85 -14.97 -5.08
N ASN A 302 -34.51 -16.05 -5.79
CA ASN A 302 -33.95 -17.27 -5.18
C ASN A 302 -32.41 -17.28 -5.14
N THR A 303 -31.78 -16.13 -5.33
CA THR A 303 -30.31 -16.02 -5.34
C THR A 303 -29.80 -15.82 -3.92
N SER A 304 -28.79 -16.58 -3.52
CA SER A 304 -28.08 -16.33 -2.26
C SER A 304 -27.19 -15.08 -2.37
N ILE A 305 -26.97 -14.38 -1.26
CA ILE A 305 -26.01 -13.28 -1.18
C ILE A 305 -24.96 -13.56 -0.12
N THR A 306 -23.70 -13.26 -0.43
CA THR A 306 -22.59 -13.27 0.53
C THR A 306 -22.24 -11.82 0.88
N ILE A 307 -22.17 -11.52 2.17
CA ILE A 307 -21.74 -10.24 2.71
C ILE A 307 -20.46 -10.52 3.52
N ASN A 308 -19.33 -10.08 2.99
CA ASN A 308 -18.03 -10.26 3.64
C ASN A 308 -17.62 -8.98 4.39
N LEU A 309 -17.55 -9.05 5.71
CA LEU A 309 -17.13 -7.98 6.62
C LEU A 309 -15.93 -8.40 7.48
N GLU A 310 -15.19 -9.42 7.04
CA GLU A 310 -14.01 -9.91 7.76
C GLU A 310 -12.93 -8.82 7.93
N HIS A 311 -12.15 -8.90 9.01
CA HIS A 311 -10.98 -8.05 9.24
C HIS A 311 -11.25 -6.53 9.28
N ASN A 312 -12.37 -6.12 9.89
CA ASN A 312 -12.76 -4.72 10.08
C ASN A 312 -12.46 -4.22 11.52
N PHE A 313 -13.03 -3.08 11.89
CA PHE A 313 -13.01 -2.52 13.25
C PHE A 313 -14.40 -2.55 13.88
N LEU A 314 -15.14 -3.64 13.68
CA LEU A 314 -16.51 -3.75 14.17
C LEU A 314 -16.56 -3.98 15.68
N TYR A 315 -17.47 -3.27 16.34
CA TYR A 315 -17.87 -3.39 17.73
C TYR A 315 -19.33 -3.86 17.81
N SER A 316 -19.79 -4.22 19.00
CA SER A 316 -21.21 -4.56 19.22
C SER A 316 -22.18 -3.43 18.90
N TYR A 317 -21.75 -2.16 18.97
CA TYR A 317 -22.57 -1.01 18.62
C TYR A 317 -22.39 -0.55 17.17
N SER A 318 -21.55 -1.23 16.38
CA SER A 318 -21.32 -0.88 14.98
C SER A 318 -22.52 -1.15 14.10
N PHE A 319 -23.45 -2.01 14.52
CA PHE A 319 -24.59 -2.43 13.72
C PHE A 319 -25.85 -1.64 14.07
N GLY A 320 -26.39 -0.96 13.07
CA GLY A 320 -27.70 -0.32 13.12
C GLY A 320 -28.84 -1.33 13.23
N LYS A 321 -30.05 -0.79 13.38
CA LYS A 321 -31.27 -1.60 13.47
C LYS A 321 -31.54 -2.32 12.16
N ASP A 322 -31.91 -3.60 12.25
CA ASP A 322 -32.33 -4.43 11.11
C ASP A 322 -31.35 -4.38 9.93
N VAL A 323 -30.06 -4.26 10.24
CA VAL A 323 -28.99 -4.04 9.27
C VAL A 323 -28.91 -5.15 8.20
N PHE A 324 -29.29 -6.38 8.54
CA PHE A 324 -29.28 -7.56 7.65
C PHE A 324 -30.69 -8.08 7.31
N LEU A 325 -31.69 -7.21 7.25
CA LEU A 325 -33.07 -7.58 6.91
C LEU A 325 -33.17 -8.12 5.48
N SER A 326 -33.26 -9.44 5.32
CA SER A 326 -33.23 -10.08 4.00
C SER A 326 -34.22 -11.24 3.91
N ASN A 327 -34.96 -11.30 2.81
CA ASN A 327 -35.77 -12.45 2.41
C ASN A 327 -34.95 -13.48 1.61
N ARG A 328 -33.71 -13.15 1.25
CA ARG A 328 -32.79 -14.02 0.51
C ARG A 328 -31.93 -14.83 1.47
N SER A 329 -31.42 -15.96 0.99
CA SER A 329 -30.38 -16.72 1.72
C SER A 329 -29.12 -15.86 1.83
N THR A 330 -28.74 -15.47 3.04
CA THR A 330 -27.60 -14.60 3.28
C THR A 330 -26.48 -15.33 4.02
N GLN A 331 -25.28 -15.32 3.45
CA GLN A 331 -24.04 -15.75 4.10
C GLN A 331 -23.29 -14.51 4.57
N LEU A 332 -23.20 -14.33 5.88
CA LEU A 332 -22.51 -13.23 6.53
C LEU A 332 -21.17 -13.73 7.06
N LYS A 333 -20.08 -13.07 6.70
CA LYS A 333 -18.75 -13.33 7.24
C LYS A 333 -18.29 -12.14 8.08
N LEU A 334 -18.04 -12.36 9.36
CA LEU A 334 -17.64 -11.35 10.35
C LEU A 334 -16.27 -11.65 10.96
N GLY A 335 -15.60 -12.73 10.58
CA GLY A 335 -14.37 -13.15 11.25
C GLY A 335 -13.24 -12.12 11.26
N GLY A 336 -12.39 -12.17 12.30
CA GLY A 336 -11.21 -11.33 12.41
C GLY A 336 -11.48 -9.86 12.75
N ASN A 337 -12.61 -9.56 13.39
CA ASN A 337 -12.97 -8.29 13.99
C ASN A 337 -12.61 -8.28 15.49
N PRO A 338 -11.40 -7.82 15.87
CA PRO A 338 -10.87 -8.02 17.23
C PRO A 338 -11.64 -7.30 18.35
N TYR A 339 -12.52 -6.36 17.99
CA TYR A 339 -13.33 -5.57 18.92
C TYR A 339 -14.80 -6.03 19.00
N LEU A 340 -15.18 -7.01 18.19
CA LEU A 340 -16.54 -7.53 18.15
C LEU A 340 -16.74 -8.55 19.27
N HIS A 341 -17.11 -8.08 20.45
CA HIS A 341 -17.31 -8.94 21.61
C HIS A 341 -18.74 -9.47 21.77
N ALA A 342 -19.72 -8.90 21.08
CA ALA A 342 -21.10 -9.38 21.12
C ALA A 342 -21.87 -9.02 19.85
N LEU A 343 -22.83 -9.86 19.48
CA LEU A 343 -23.76 -9.58 18.38
C LEU A 343 -24.99 -8.86 18.97
N PRO A 344 -25.27 -7.60 18.62
CA PRO A 344 -26.41 -6.88 19.18
C PRO A 344 -27.74 -7.48 18.70
N GLU A 345 -28.67 -7.71 19.62
CA GLU A 345 -30.00 -8.25 19.29
C GLU A 345 -30.71 -7.38 18.24
N LEU A 346 -30.66 -6.05 18.38
CA LEU A 346 -31.33 -5.12 17.44
C LEU A 346 -30.84 -5.21 15.98
N GLY A 347 -29.61 -5.66 15.75
CA GLY A 347 -29.06 -5.81 14.39
C GLY A 347 -29.28 -7.21 13.81
N PHE A 348 -29.28 -8.24 14.67
CA PHE A 348 -29.23 -9.65 14.25
C PHE A 348 -30.52 -10.44 14.53
N HIS A 349 -31.47 -9.89 15.28
CA HIS A 349 -32.70 -10.60 15.62
C HIS A 349 -33.47 -11.02 14.37
N GLU A 350 -33.74 -10.11 13.44
CA GLU A 350 -34.43 -10.43 12.19
C GLU A 350 -33.59 -11.33 11.26
N PHE A 351 -32.26 -11.26 11.32
CA PHE A 351 -31.37 -12.11 10.52
C PHE A 351 -31.45 -13.59 10.91
N PHE A 352 -31.60 -13.87 12.21
CA PHE A 352 -31.78 -15.24 12.72
C PHE A 352 -33.24 -15.63 12.94
N GLY A 353 -34.14 -14.63 12.97
CA GLY A 353 -35.54 -14.70 13.37
C GLY A 353 -36.40 -15.70 12.62
N GLU A 354 -37.62 -15.94 13.10
CA GLU A 354 -38.56 -16.89 12.47
C GLU A 354 -38.92 -16.52 11.02
N LYS A 355 -38.82 -15.22 10.68
CA LYS A 355 -39.07 -14.72 9.33
C LYS A 355 -37.83 -14.75 8.43
N SER A 356 -36.65 -15.06 8.97
CA SER A 356 -35.41 -15.14 8.20
C SER A 356 -35.39 -16.36 7.30
N HIS A 357 -34.59 -16.28 6.23
CA HIS A 357 -34.36 -17.41 5.35
C HIS A 357 -33.66 -18.56 6.10
N ALA A 358 -34.11 -19.80 5.88
CA ALA A 358 -33.64 -20.97 6.63
C ALA A 358 -32.14 -21.26 6.47
N ASN A 359 -31.57 -20.85 5.33
CA ASN A 359 -30.17 -21.06 4.97
C ASN A 359 -29.25 -19.88 5.32
N ASN A 360 -29.70 -18.94 6.14
CA ASN A 360 -28.83 -17.86 6.61
C ASN A 360 -27.69 -18.42 7.46
N THR A 361 -26.47 -17.98 7.20
CA THR A 361 -25.27 -18.34 7.98
C THR A 361 -24.49 -17.09 8.37
N CYS A 362 -23.91 -17.09 9.55
CA CYS A 362 -23.05 -16.05 10.10
C CYS A 362 -21.79 -16.72 10.63
N ASP A 363 -20.66 -16.42 10.01
CA ASP A 363 -19.34 -16.90 10.41
C ASP A 363 -18.62 -15.81 11.22
N VAL A 364 -18.24 -16.10 12.46
CA VAL A 364 -17.52 -15.20 13.37
C VAL A 364 -16.13 -15.74 13.73
N LEU A 365 -15.53 -16.56 12.85
CA LEU A 365 -14.23 -17.18 13.08
C LEU A 365 -13.15 -16.13 13.39
N GLY A 366 -12.44 -16.30 14.52
CA GLY A 366 -11.39 -15.38 14.94
C GLY A 366 -11.89 -14.23 15.83
N ASP A 367 -13.21 -14.11 16.04
CA ASP A 367 -13.79 -13.19 17.01
C ASP A 367 -13.98 -13.90 18.35
N MET A 368 -13.53 -13.29 19.45
CA MET A 368 -13.78 -13.79 20.80
C MET A 368 -15.01 -13.10 21.39
N LEU A 369 -16.16 -13.77 21.29
CA LEU A 369 -17.41 -13.28 21.86
C LEU A 369 -17.39 -13.40 23.39
N ALA A 370 -17.81 -12.36 24.08
CA ALA A 370 -17.92 -12.32 25.52
C ALA A 370 -19.03 -13.26 26.02
N ILE A 371 -18.76 -13.97 27.11
CA ILE A 371 -19.75 -14.83 27.78
C ILE A 371 -20.45 -13.98 28.84
N ASP A 372 -21.33 -13.09 28.41
CA ASP A 372 -22.05 -12.16 29.29
C ASP A 372 -23.47 -11.83 28.78
N VAL A 373 -24.15 -10.94 29.51
CA VAL A 373 -25.53 -10.53 29.26
C VAL A 373 -25.77 -9.98 27.85
N ARG A 374 -24.74 -9.46 27.17
CA ARG A 374 -24.87 -8.90 25.81
C ARG A 374 -25.11 -9.98 24.76
N ASN A 375 -24.59 -11.19 24.97
CA ASN A 375 -24.80 -12.35 24.11
C ASN A 375 -25.87 -13.33 24.64
N GLN A 376 -26.46 -13.06 25.82
CA GLN A 376 -27.44 -13.95 26.46
C GLN A 376 -28.62 -14.31 25.55
N TRP A 377 -29.06 -13.37 24.73
CA TRP A 377 -30.18 -13.59 23.80
C TRP A 377 -29.89 -14.72 22.79
N LEU A 378 -28.63 -14.89 22.36
CA LEU A 378 -28.23 -15.98 21.47
C LEU A 378 -28.44 -17.34 22.14
N VAL A 379 -28.07 -17.48 23.41
CA VAL A 379 -28.28 -18.75 24.16
C VAL A 379 -29.76 -18.96 24.45
N ARG A 380 -30.48 -17.92 24.89
CA ARG A 380 -31.92 -17.97 25.17
C ARG A 380 -32.72 -18.47 23.96
N TYR A 381 -32.35 -18.03 22.76
CA TYR A 381 -33.08 -18.32 21.53
C TYR A 381 -32.45 -19.41 20.64
N LYS A 382 -31.40 -20.10 21.10
CA LYS A 382 -30.63 -21.06 20.27
C LYS A 382 -31.47 -22.15 19.60
N VAL A 383 -32.42 -22.75 20.35
CA VAL A 383 -33.30 -23.80 19.82
C VAL A 383 -34.37 -23.20 18.92
N LYS A 384 -34.99 -22.10 19.36
CA LYS A 384 -36.07 -21.42 18.66
C LYS A 384 -35.64 -20.91 17.28
N LEU A 385 -34.42 -20.38 17.17
CA LEU A 385 -33.88 -19.79 15.95
C LEU A 385 -32.98 -20.74 15.14
N GLY A 386 -32.77 -21.97 15.63
CA GLY A 386 -31.91 -22.96 14.97
C GLY A 386 -30.44 -22.53 14.86
N LEU A 387 -29.92 -21.78 15.85
CA LEU A 387 -28.62 -21.10 15.77
C LEU A 387 -27.44 -22.06 15.55
N ASN A 388 -27.54 -23.33 15.96
CA ASN A 388 -26.48 -24.33 15.72
C ASN A 388 -26.13 -24.55 14.24
N ARG A 389 -27.02 -24.18 13.31
CA ARG A 389 -26.76 -24.24 11.86
C ARG A 389 -26.47 -22.88 11.24
N LYS A 390 -26.91 -21.81 11.90
CA LYS A 390 -26.84 -20.44 11.39
C LYS A 390 -25.65 -19.64 11.93
N LEU A 391 -25.18 -19.92 13.14
CA LEU A 391 -24.04 -19.23 13.75
C LEU A 391 -22.86 -20.19 13.83
N LEU A 392 -21.85 -19.95 12.99
CA LEU A 392 -20.70 -20.81 12.80
C LEU A 392 -19.50 -20.25 13.56
N TYR A 393 -18.70 -21.14 14.17
CA TYR A 393 -17.44 -20.82 14.85
C TYR A 393 -17.52 -19.76 15.96
N ALA A 394 -18.70 -19.51 16.53
CA ALA A 394 -18.86 -18.65 17.69
C ALA A 394 -18.20 -19.27 18.93
N MET A 395 -16.99 -18.82 19.23
CA MET A 395 -16.24 -19.20 20.43
C MET A 395 -16.36 -18.10 21.49
N GLY A 396 -16.62 -18.53 22.73
CA GLY A 396 -16.49 -17.68 23.91
C GLY A 396 -15.02 -17.40 24.21
N MET A 397 -14.77 -16.36 25.03
CA MET A 397 -13.42 -16.04 25.53
C MET A 397 -12.75 -17.19 26.31
N ASP A 398 -13.51 -18.19 26.75
CA ASP A 398 -12.97 -19.40 27.40
C ASP A 398 -12.54 -20.49 26.40
N GLY A 399 -12.62 -20.23 25.09
CA GLY A 399 -12.29 -21.14 24.01
C GLY A 399 -13.35 -22.21 23.72
N LYS A 400 -14.51 -22.19 24.39
CA LYS A 400 -15.63 -23.09 24.10
C LYS A 400 -16.61 -22.47 23.13
N SER A 401 -17.46 -23.28 22.51
CA SER A 401 -18.55 -22.73 21.70
C SER A 401 -19.52 -21.93 22.58
N LEU A 402 -19.82 -20.70 22.17
CA LEU A 402 -20.73 -19.77 22.86
C LEU A 402 -22.11 -20.41 23.12
N LEU A 403 -22.59 -21.23 22.18
CA LEU A 403 -23.91 -21.88 22.26
C LEU A 403 -23.97 -23.06 23.24
N ASN A 404 -22.83 -23.51 23.76
CA ASN A 404 -22.76 -24.54 24.80
C ASN A 404 -23.00 -23.99 26.21
N HIS A 405 -22.92 -22.68 26.40
CA HIS A 405 -23.24 -22.05 27.67
C HIS A 405 -24.74 -22.06 27.95
N THR A 406 -25.07 -21.94 29.23
CA THR A 406 -26.41 -21.77 29.78
C THR A 406 -26.73 -20.29 29.94
N GLU A 407 -28.02 -19.96 29.97
CA GLU A 407 -28.46 -18.59 30.20
C GLU A 407 -28.01 -18.06 31.58
N GLN A 408 -27.90 -18.95 32.57
CA GLN A 408 -27.38 -18.66 33.91
C GLN A 408 -25.89 -18.28 33.90
N GLU A 409 -25.07 -19.03 33.17
CA GLU A 409 -23.64 -18.72 33.00
C GLU A 409 -23.42 -17.36 32.31
N MET A 410 -24.31 -16.95 31.41
CA MET A 410 -24.24 -15.62 30.77
C MET A 410 -24.78 -14.48 31.65
N SER A 411 -25.61 -14.80 32.65
CA SER A 411 -26.15 -13.82 33.61
C SER A 411 -25.28 -13.61 34.85
N GLY A 412 -24.19 -14.36 35.01
CA GLY A 412 -23.29 -14.18 36.13
C GLY A 412 -22.71 -12.77 36.10
N ASP A 413 -22.88 -12.02 37.19
CA ASP A 413 -22.11 -10.80 37.41
C ASP A 413 -20.62 -11.14 37.17
N PRO A 414 -19.87 -10.31 36.43
CA PRO A 414 -18.44 -10.54 36.26
C PRO A 414 -17.79 -10.69 37.65
N PRO A 415 -16.74 -11.50 37.82
CA PRO A 415 -16.01 -11.54 39.07
C PRO A 415 -15.39 -10.16 39.32
N ILE A 416 -16.10 -9.31 40.06
CA ILE A 416 -15.64 -8.02 40.55
C ILE A 416 -14.71 -8.32 41.72
N THR A 417 -13.40 -8.36 41.47
CA THR A 417 -12.41 -8.13 42.53
C THR A 417 -12.19 -6.63 42.66
N GLU A 418 -12.78 -6.09 43.74
CA GLU A 418 -12.46 -4.85 44.48
C GLU A 418 -12.55 -3.48 43.77
N ALA A 419 -13.68 -2.78 43.96
CA ALA A 419 -13.76 -1.41 44.55
C ALA A 419 -15.23 -1.01 44.79
N PRO A 420 -15.53 -0.16 45.79
CA PRO A 420 -16.82 -0.17 46.50
C PRO A 420 -17.93 0.67 45.84
N ALA A 421 -19.15 0.30 46.23
CA ALA A 421 -20.42 0.88 45.86
C ALA A 421 -20.45 2.42 45.83
N LEU A 422 -20.90 2.97 44.71
CA LEU A 422 -21.51 4.30 44.66
C LEU A 422 -22.84 4.22 43.92
N ILE A 423 -23.84 4.76 44.63
CA ILE A 423 -25.28 4.66 44.45
C ILE A 423 -25.73 5.22 43.10
N LEU A 424 -26.66 4.49 42.48
CA LEU A 424 -27.51 4.93 41.38
C LEU A 424 -28.18 6.28 41.71
N THR A 425 -27.73 7.34 41.08
CA THR A 425 -28.59 8.47 40.73
C THR A 425 -28.45 8.72 39.23
N ALA A 426 -29.57 8.54 38.54
CA ALA A 426 -29.74 8.85 37.14
C ALA A 426 -29.46 10.34 36.90
N ILE A 427 -28.27 10.65 36.38
CA ILE A 427 -27.94 11.94 35.77
C ILE A 427 -27.32 11.60 34.40
N ALA A 428 -28.03 11.98 33.34
CA ALA A 428 -27.57 12.16 31.98
C ALA A 428 -26.50 11.16 31.46
N LEU A 429 -26.95 10.04 30.89
CA LEU A 429 -26.18 9.37 29.83
C LEU A 429 -26.21 10.28 28.58
N THR A 430 -25.41 11.33 28.60
CA THR A 430 -24.92 11.96 27.38
C THR A 430 -23.92 10.99 26.75
N ASN A 431 -24.24 10.55 25.53
CA ASN A 431 -23.35 10.02 24.50
C ASN A 431 -21.87 9.92 24.92
N ALA A 432 -21.40 8.74 25.30
CA ALA A 432 -19.96 8.44 25.41
C ALA A 432 -19.34 8.17 24.01
N CYS A 433 -19.73 8.98 23.03
CA CYS A 433 -19.10 9.04 21.72
C CYS A 433 -18.40 10.41 21.66
N ASP A 434 -17.12 10.40 21.31
CA ASP A 434 -16.17 11.54 21.30
C ASP A 434 -15.67 11.97 22.68
N TYR A 435 -14.52 11.46 23.14
CA TYR A 435 -13.84 12.09 24.27
C TYR A 435 -12.31 12.11 24.09
N CYS A 436 -11.90 12.93 23.13
CA CYS A 436 -10.74 13.76 23.41
C CYS A 436 -10.96 14.48 24.75
N PRO A 437 -10.00 14.46 25.69
CA PRO A 437 -10.15 15.14 26.95
C PRO A 437 -10.35 16.64 26.74
N ASN A 438 -11.00 17.28 27.72
CA ASN A 438 -11.15 18.74 27.70
C ASN A 438 -9.77 19.39 27.52
N PRO A 439 -9.57 20.24 26.48
CA PRO A 439 -8.28 20.84 26.18
C PRO A 439 -7.66 21.60 27.37
N ASP A 440 -8.48 22.22 28.21
CA ASP A 440 -8.00 23.02 29.36
C ASP A 440 -7.42 22.13 30.47
N ASP A 441 -8.00 20.95 30.70
CA ASP A 441 -7.57 20.00 31.73
C ASP A 441 -6.39 19.15 31.26
N PHE A 442 -6.28 18.97 29.94
CA PHE A 442 -5.26 18.13 29.31
C PHE A 442 -4.06 18.91 28.75
N ALA A 443 -4.06 20.24 28.88
CA ALA A 443 -2.91 21.08 28.54
C ALA A 443 -1.62 20.58 29.24
N PRO A 444 -0.46 20.64 28.56
CA PRO A 444 -0.21 21.22 27.24
C PRO A 444 -0.50 20.26 26.06
N CYS A 445 -1.20 19.15 26.32
CA CYS A 445 -1.65 18.24 25.27
C CYS A 445 -3.00 18.65 24.69
N THR A 446 -3.18 18.35 23.43
CA THR A 446 -4.40 18.52 22.66
C THR A 446 -4.80 17.18 22.07
N CYS A 447 -6.09 16.98 21.87
CA CYS A 447 -6.59 15.79 21.20
C CYS A 447 -7.52 16.21 20.06
N ASN A 448 -7.26 15.68 18.87
CA ASN A 448 -8.05 15.92 17.68
C ASN A 448 -8.15 14.63 16.86
N ASN A 449 -9.36 14.19 16.53
CA ASN A 449 -9.62 12.96 15.75
C ASN A 449 -8.83 11.75 16.29
N ASP A 450 -8.91 11.51 17.59
CA ASP A 450 -8.20 10.44 18.30
C ASP A 450 -6.67 10.47 18.20
N VAL A 451 -6.09 11.62 17.85
CA VAL A 451 -4.65 11.87 17.93
C VAL A 451 -4.36 12.76 19.12
N ILE A 452 -3.60 12.24 20.07
CA ILE A 452 -3.10 13.03 21.20
C ILE A 452 -1.79 13.67 20.78
N LYS A 453 -1.74 14.99 20.75
CA LYS A 453 -0.55 15.79 20.45
C LYS A 453 -0.17 16.64 21.65
N CYS A 454 1.04 16.46 22.15
CA CYS A 454 1.62 17.23 23.24
C CYS A 454 2.78 18.08 22.75
N VAL A 455 2.82 19.34 23.18
CA VAL A 455 3.94 20.26 22.91
C VAL A 455 4.46 20.76 24.26
N ASP A 456 5.72 20.50 24.59
CA ASP A 456 6.27 20.85 25.91
C ASP A 456 7.56 21.67 25.81
N THR A 457 7.41 22.97 25.62
CA THR A 457 8.56 23.89 25.58
C THR A 457 9.00 24.37 26.96
N ALA A 458 8.14 24.24 27.98
CA ALA A 458 8.34 24.78 29.32
C ALA A 458 8.86 23.75 30.36
N GLY A 459 8.73 22.45 30.10
CA GLY A 459 9.12 21.38 31.04
C GLY A 459 8.10 21.08 32.11
N GLU A 460 6.83 21.35 31.81
CA GLU A 460 5.71 21.13 32.71
C GLU A 460 4.94 19.84 32.36
N LEU A 461 5.28 19.17 31.25
CA LEU A 461 4.61 17.95 30.81
C LEU A 461 5.10 16.72 31.58
N ASP A 462 4.23 16.18 32.43
CA ASP A 462 4.34 14.84 33.00
C ASP A 462 3.38 13.89 32.29
N LEU A 463 3.92 13.04 31.40
CA LEU A 463 3.11 12.09 30.64
C LEU A 463 2.48 11.00 31.53
N ASP A 464 3.15 10.60 32.60
CA ASP A 464 2.64 9.54 33.50
C ASP A 464 1.40 10.05 34.24
N ASP A 465 1.45 11.28 34.75
CA ASP A 465 0.29 11.95 35.36
C ASP A 465 -0.85 12.12 34.35
N LYS A 466 -0.57 12.64 33.15
CA LYS A 466 -1.58 12.87 32.11
C LYS A 466 -2.26 11.57 31.67
N PHE A 467 -1.49 10.52 31.41
CA PHE A 467 -2.07 9.25 30.98
C PHE A 467 -2.75 8.50 32.12
N SER A 468 -2.25 8.61 33.36
CA SER A 468 -2.95 8.10 34.54
C SER A 468 -4.30 8.77 34.74
N GLN A 469 -4.40 10.10 34.58
CA GLN A 469 -5.66 10.84 34.63
C GLN A 469 -6.64 10.40 33.54
N LEU A 470 -6.15 10.17 32.32
CA LEU A 470 -6.98 9.65 31.23
C LEU A 470 -7.44 8.21 31.45
N ALA A 471 -6.63 7.38 32.09
CA ALA A 471 -6.97 5.99 32.39
C ALA A 471 -8.02 5.85 33.51
N GLN A 472 -8.19 6.88 34.38
CA GLN A 472 -9.14 6.83 35.48
C GLN A 472 -10.59 6.58 35.00
N GLY A 473 -11.26 5.63 35.66
CA GLY A 473 -12.65 5.27 35.39
C GLY A 473 -12.89 4.44 34.12
N ALA A 474 -11.85 4.12 33.35
CA ALA A 474 -11.93 3.23 32.20
C ALA A 474 -11.39 1.83 32.57
N PRO A 475 -12.02 0.73 32.11
CA PRO A 475 -11.39 -0.59 32.17
C PRO A 475 -10.01 -0.56 31.50
N TYR A 476 -9.04 -1.29 32.06
CA TYR A 476 -7.68 -1.32 31.52
C TYR A 476 -7.67 -1.63 30.02
N GLY A 477 -7.02 -0.77 29.22
CA GLY A 477 -6.93 -0.95 27.77
C GLY A 477 -8.20 -0.60 26.98
N SER A 478 -9.23 0.00 27.60
CA SER A 478 -10.46 0.38 26.91
C SER A 478 -10.37 1.71 26.15
N ARG A 479 -9.31 2.50 26.34
CA ARG A 479 -9.09 3.77 25.64
C ARG A 479 -8.02 3.58 24.58
N TYR A 480 -8.45 3.70 23.33
CA TYR A 480 -7.60 3.59 22.16
C TYR A 480 -7.58 4.93 21.43
N TYR A 481 -6.38 5.35 21.04
CA TYR A 481 -6.14 6.52 20.22
C TYR A 481 -5.39 6.11 18.96
N THR A 482 -5.65 6.78 17.85
CA THR A 482 -4.98 6.49 16.58
C THR A 482 -3.48 6.72 16.70
N ALA A 483 -3.06 7.84 17.30
CA ALA A 483 -1.65 8.16 17.47
C ALA A 483 -1.38 9.01 18.72
N PHE A 484 -0.18 8.83 19.27
CA PHE A 484 0.43 9.77 20.20
C PHE A 484 1.56 10.53 19.51
N GLN A 485 1.59 11.84 19.67
CA GLN A 485 2.59 12.72 19.10
C GLN A 485 3.17 13.67 20.15
N LEU A 486 4.46 13.53 20.42
CA LEU A 486 5.23 14.43 21.28
C LEU A 486 6.11 15.34 20.41
N GLU A 487 5.91 16.66 20.52
CA GLU A 487 6.68 17.64 19.75
C GLU A 487 7.46 18.59 20.63
N SER A 488 8.70 18.89 20.20
CA SER A 488 9.55 19.94 20.79
C SER A 488 9.65 19.86 22.32
N SER A 489 9.57 18.64 22.86
CA SER A 489 9.49 18.45 24.30
C SER A 489 10.83 18.69 24.96
N SER A 490 10.78 19.28 26.14
CA SER A 490 11.93 19.46 27.02
C SER A 490 12.25 18.20 27.84
N MET A 491 11.39 17.18 27.77
CA MET A 491 11.55 15.89 28.43
C MET A 491 12.89 15.25 28.08
N THR A 492 13.54 14.69 29.10
CA THR A 492 14.86 14.07 28.97
C THR A 492 14.82 12.55 28.97
N MET A 493 13.74 11.97 29.50
CA MET A 493 13.57 10.54 29.68
C MET A 493 12.11 10.12 29.45
N LEU A 494 11.89 8.99 28.77
CA LEU A 494 10.63 8.24 28.86
C LEU A 494 10.76 7.17 29.96
N PRO A 495 9.99 7.26 31.06
CA PRO A 495 10.05 6.28 32.14
C PRO A 495 9.36 4.96 31.75
N ALA A 496 9.59 3.92 32.55
CA ALA A 496 8.93 2.63 32.41
C ALA A 496 7.40 2.78 32.47
N SER A 497 6.68 2.05 31.60
CA SER A 497 5.22 1.98 31.59
C SER A 497 4.51 3.34 31.48
N VAL A 498 5.15 4.37 30.90
CA VAL A 498 4.57 5.72 30.81
C VAL A 498 3.20 5.76 30.12
N PHE A 499 2.88 4.79 29.26
CA PHE A 499 1.61 4.70 28.55
C PHE A 499 0.58 3.76 29.22
N HIS A 500 0.78 3.41 30.50
CA HIS A 500 -0.08 2.47 31.20
C HIS A 500 -1.56 2.87 31.14
N GLY A 501 -2.44 1.92 30.83
CA GLY A 501 -3.89 2.14 30.79
C GLY A 501 -4.42 2.76 29.49
N ILE A 502 -3.56 3.16 28.56
CA ILE A 502 -3.95 3.73 27.26
C ILE A 502 -3.30 2.95 26.12
N GLN A 503 -4.00 2.82 25.00
CA GLN A 503 -3.49 2.18 23.78
C GLN A 503 -3.37 3.19 22.65
N PHE A 504 -2.33 3.02 21.82
CA PHE A 504 -2.12 3.80 20.61
C PHE A 504 -1.95 2.87 19.40
N GLY A 505 -2.24 3.37 18.19
CA GLY A 505 -1.83 2.73 16.93
C GLY A 505 -0.43 3.16 16.49
N GLU A 506 -0.06 4.42 16.74
CA GLU A 506 1.24 4.98 16.36
C GLU A 506 1.88 5.82 17.47
N LEU A 507 3.21 5.82 17.55
CA LEU A 507 4.00 6.76 18.37
C LEU A 507 4.85 7.65 17.49
N ARG A 508 4.80 8.97 17.74
CA ARG A 508 5.53 9.99 16.97
C ARG A 508 6.29 10.94 17.91
N PHE A 509 7.60 11.04 17.74
CA PHE A 509 8.47 11.96 18.49
C PHE A 509 9.15 12.92 17.53
N ILE A 510 8.83 14.21 17.57
CA ILE A 510 9.29 15.19 16.57
C ILE A 510 10.01 16.35 17.26
N GLY A 511 11.27 16.59 16.89
CA GLY A 511 12.06 17.70 17.44
C GLY A 511 12.34 17.59 18.94
N CYS A 512 12.25 16.40 19.53
CA CYS A 512 12.50 16.16 20.95
C CYS A 512 14.01 16.09 21.24
N SER A 513 14.70 17.22 21.06
CA SER A 513 16.16 17.35 21.12
C SER A 513 16.78 17.11 22.51
N LYS A 514 15.96 17.08 23.58
CA LYS A 514 16.42 16.76 24.94
C LYS A 514 16.15 15.31 25.35
N LEU A 515 15.34 14.57 24.58
CA LEU A 515 14.88 13.24 24.96
C LEU A 515 15.94 12.16 24.66
N TYR A 516 16.89 11.98 25.59
CA TYR A 516 18.02 11.07 25.42
C TYR A 516 17.89 9.71 26.04
N CYS A 517 17.01 9.53 27.02
CA CYS A 517 16.80 8.25 27.67
C CYS A 517 15.42 7.68 27.36
N VAL A 518 15.37 6.39 27.05
CA VAL A 518 14.13 5.61 26.98
C VAL A 518 14.34 4.39 27.85
N ASP A 519 13.51 4.22 28.87
CA ASP A 519 13.52 3.03 29.70
C ASP A 519 13.15 1.79 28.84
N PRO A 520 13.83 0.64 28.99
CA PRO A 520 13.51 -0.61 28.29
C PRO A 520 12.05 -1.04 28.38
N LYS A 521 11.32 -0.58 29.40
CA LYS A 521 9.90 -0.87 29.64
C LYS A 521 8.98 0.30 29.32
N ALA A 522 9.48 1.37 28.68
CA ALA A 522 8.68 2.55 28.38
C ALA A 522 7.42 2.23 27.56
N PHE A 523 7.52 1.26 26.64
CA PHE A 523 6.41 0.85 25.76
C PHE A 523 5.72 -0.46 26.21
N GLU A 524 5.97 -0.93 27.43
CA GLU A 524 5.32 -2.13 27.97
C GLU A 524 3.79 -1.99 27.95
N GLY A 525 3.09 -2.99 27.41
CA GLY A 525 1.63 -2.99 27.26
C GLY A 525 1.10 -2.39 25.95
N LEU A 526 1.91 -1.67 25.17
CA LEU A 526 1.51 -1.13 23.87
C LEU A 526 1.68 -2.12 22.71
N GLY A 527 2.51 -3.15 22.89
CA GLY A 527 2.99 -4.02 21.82
C GLY A 527 1.94 -4.56 20.84
N PRO A 528 0.79 -5.09 21.29
CA PRO A 528 -0.22 -5.66 20.39
C PRO A 528 -0.90 -4.67 19.43
N ARG A 529 -0.78 -3.36 19.65
CA ARG A 529 -1.54 -2.33 18.92
C ARG A 529 -0.69 -1.39 18.08
N ILE A 530 0.57 -1.17 18.47
CA ILE A 530 1.45 -0.25 17.75
C ILE A 530 1.87 -0.87 16.44
N ASN A 531 1.53 -0.24 15.32
CA ASN A 531 2.01 -0.63 13.99
C ASN A 531 3.13 0.30 13.48
N ARG A 532 3.27 1.52 14.02
CA ARG A 532 4.26 2.50 13.56
C ARG A 532 4.92 3.23 14.72
N PHE A 533 6.26 3.25 14.69
CA PHE A 533 7.09 4.09 15.54
C PHE A 533 7.85 5.08 14.66
N THR A 534 7.71 6.38 14.93
CA THR A 534 8.40 7.44 14.20
C THR A 534 9.10 8.39 15.15
N ALA A 535 10.36 8.69 14.89
CA ALA A 535 11.11 9.72 15.58
C ALA A 535 11.92 10.55 14.60
N GLU A 536 11.70 11.85 14.60
CA GLU A 536 12.38 12.81 13.73
C GLU A 536 13.06 13.86 14.60
N LEU A 537 14.34 14.15 14.33
CA LEU A 537 15.11 15.18 15.03
C LEU A 537 15.05 15.03 16.57
N THR A 538 15.01 13.78 17.02
CA THR A 538 14.88 13.40 18.44
C THR A 538 16.21 12.84 18.95
N ASN A 539 16.64 13.28 20.12
CA ASN A 539 17.98 13.03 20.63
C ASN A 539 18.09 11.68 21.33
N PHE A 540 17.88 10.54 20.66
CA PHE A 540 18.11 9.22 21.26
C PHE A 540 19.60 8.83 21.37
N SER A 541 20.45 9.73 21.87
CA SER A 541 21.91 9.59 21.87
C SER A 541 22.46 8.57 22.85
N SER A 542 21.67 8.06 23.80
CA SER A 542 22.23 7.36 24.94
C SER A 542 22.91 6.04 24.51
N PRO A 543 24.23 5.87 24.76
CA PRO A 543 24.77 4.53 24.97
C PRO A 543 24.04 3.91 26.17
N VAL A 544 24.10 2.59 26.37
CA VAL A 544 23.52 1.96 27.56
C VAL A 544 24.18 2.56 28.81
N ILE A 545 23.56 3.59 29.40
CA ILE A 545 24.01 4.23 30.63
C ILE A 545 23.19 3.58 31.74
N SER A 546 23.81 2.69 32.50
CA SER A 546 23.26 2.24 33.77
C SER A 546 23.69 3.24 34.84
N THR A 547 22.79 4.13 35.25
CA THR A 547 22.94 4.78 36.55
C THR A 547 22.41 3.85 37.63
N VAL A 548 22.61 4.19 38.91
CA VAL A 548 22.12 3.37 40.04
C VAL A 548 20.60 3.15 40.00
N ASN A 549 19.85 4.00 39.25
CA ASN A 549 18.39 4.03 39.26
C ASN A 549 17.72 3.80 37.90
N TYR A 550 18.43 3.91 36.77
CA TYR A 550 17.83 3.79 35.43
C TYR A 550 18.78 3.15 34.43
N THR A 551 18.20 2.35 33.54
CA THR A 551 18.84 1.82 32.33
C THR A 551 18.21 2.49 31.12
N CYS A 552 18.99 3.19 30.29
CA CYS A 552 18.49 3.74 29.03
C CYS A 552 18.81 2.78 27.90
N ASP A 553 17.79 2.24 27.23
CA ASP A 553 17.95 1.33 26.10
C ASP A 553 16.74 1.41 25.16
N LEU A 554 16.86 2.27 24.16
CA LEU A 554 15.84 2.45 23.12
C LEU A 554 15.54 1.13 22.39
N PHE A 555 16.57 0.35 22.08
CA PHE A 555 16.42 -0.86 21.26
C PHE A 555 15.69 -1.96 22.03
N SER A 556 16.00 -2.11 23.33
CA SER A 556 15.20 -2.95 24.22
C SER A 556 13.76 -2.45 24.34
N ALA A 557 13.53 -1.14 24.44
CA ALA A 557 12.18 -0.59 24.48
C ALA A 557 11.39 -0.90 23.19
N LEU A 558 11.99 -0.68 22.02
CA LEU A 558 11.39 -0.99 20.72
C LEU A 558 11.07 -2.48 20.57
N SER A 559 11.87 -3.37 21.15
CA SER A 559 11.61 -4.82 21.12
C SER A 559 10.31 -5.24 21.82
N THR A 560 9.73 -4.38 22.67
CA THR A 560 8.43 -4.64 23.30
C THR A 560 7.23 -4.39 22.36
N LEU A 561 7.46 -3.75 21.21
CA LEU A 561 6.41 -3.37 20.25
C LEU A 561 6.04 -4.53 19.30
N THR A 562 5.36 -5.54 19.83
CA THR A 562 5.19 -6.84 19.14
C THR A 562 4.48 -6.81 17.78
N ASN A 563 3.66 -5.79 17.53
CA ASN A 563 2.90 -5.65 16.28
C ASN A 563 3.45 -4.56 15.34
N VAL A 564 4.64 -4.02 15.64
CA VAL A 564 5.20 -2.90 14.86
C VAL A 564 5.58 -3.34 13.46
N GLU A 565 5.15 -2.59 12.46
CA GLU A 565 5.44 -2.83 11.04
C GLU A 565 6.53 -1.90 10.51
N THR A 566 6.60 -0.68 11.04
CA THR A 566 7.56 0.34 10.62
C THR A 566 8.19 1.03 11.82
N ILE A 567 9.52 1.04 11.85
CA ILE A 567 10.33 1.86 12.74
C ILE A 567 11.09 2.87 11.87
N SER A 568 10.81 4.15 12.03
CA SER A 568 11.52 5.23 11.32
C SER A 568 12.14 6.21 12.32
N ILE A 569 13.46 6.34 12.34
CA ILE A 569 14.21 7.17 13.28
C ILE A 569 15.22 8.02 12.51
N THR A 570 14.84 9.22 12.12
CA THR A 570 15.60 10.07 11.20
C THR A 570 16.11 11.33 11.89
N GLY A 571 17.28 11.83 11.45
CA GLY A 571 17.91 13.01 12.04
C GLY A 571 18.18 12.90 13.56
N SER A 572 18.28 11.67 14.08
CA SER A 572 18.54 11.41 15.49
C SER A 572 20.02 11.52 15.84
N GLU A 573 20.29 11.54 17.13
CA GLU A 573 21.64 11.57 17.69
C GLU A 573 22.23 10.16 17.94
N ILE A 574 21.59 9.11 17.38
CA ILE A 574 22.08 7.73 17.49
C ILE A 574 23.42 7.61 16.77
N ILE A 575 24.43 7.13 17.48
CA ILE A 575 25.80 6.95 16.96
C ILE A 575 26.12 5.50 16.59
N ALA A 576 25.35 4.53 17.09
CA ALA A 576 25.58 3.11 16.86
C ALA A 576 24.26 2.32 16.95
N ILE A 577 24.13 1.30 16.11
CA ILE A 577 23.13 0.24 16.27
C ILE A 577 23.84 -0.92 17.00
N PRO A 578 23.39 -1.32 18.20
CA PRO A 578 24.12 -2.29 19.03
C PRO A 578 24.04 -3.73 18.50
N ASP A 579 24.88 -4.60 19.08
CA ASP A 579 24.81 -6.04 18.83
C ASP A 579 23.44 -6.58 19.21
N ASN A 580 22.82 -7.34 18.31
CA ASN A 580 21.46 -7.85 18.49
C ASN A 580 20.47 -6.71 18.85
N ALA A 581 20.54 -5.57 18.17
CA ALA A 581 19.67 -4.41 18.40
C ALA A 581 18.18 -4.77 18.47
N PHE A 582 17.74 -5.75 17.68
CA PHE A 582 16.36 -6.22 17.70
C PHE A 582 16.26 -7.65 18.27
N ASN A 583 17.10 -8.00 19.26
CA ASN A 583 17.24 -9.36 19.77
C ASN A 583 15.89 -9.92 20.21
N ASP A 584 15.40 -10.79 19.36
CA ASP A 584 14.12 -11.39 19.52
C ASP A 584 14.32 -12.77 20.13
N ARG A 585 14.33 -12.84 21.47
CA ARG A 585 14.43 -14.15 22.14
C ARG A 585 13.18 -15.03 21.89
N MET A 586 12.10 -14.54 21.25
CA MET A 586 10.82 -15.28 21.13
C MET A 586 9.96 -15.06 19.86
N GLY A 587 10.42 -14.45 18.78
CA GLY A 587 9.56 -14.12 17.62
C GLY A 587 8.62 -12.90 17.83
N VAL A 588 8.99 -11.96 18.70
CA VAL A 588 8.25 -10.77 19.09
C VAL A 588 8.12 -9.73 17.98
N LEU A 589 9.13 -9.53 17.12
CA LEU A 589 9.08 -8.50 16.06
C LEU A 589 8.78 -9.10 14.68
N VAL A 590 7.95 -10.14 14.63
CA VAL A 590 7.59 -10.83 13.38
C VAL A 590 6.87 -9.93 12.39
N ASN A 591 6.20 -8.85 12.81
CA ASN A 591 5.47 -7.99 11.89
C ASN A 591 6.30 -6.83 11.33
N LEU A 592 7.57 -6.69 11.72
CA LEU A 592 8.41 -5.57 11.31
C LEU A 592 8.89 -5.73 9.86
N HIS A 593 8.46 -4.82 8.99
CA HIS A 593 8.77 -4.82 7.56
C HIS A 593 9.77 -3.74 7.18
N THR A 594 9.78 -2.60 7.88
CA THR A 594 10.60 -1.45 7.52
C THR A 594 11.35 -0.92 8.73
N VAL A 595 12.67 -0.83 8.59
CA VAL A 595 13.53 -0.08 9.50
C VAL A 595 14.22 1.03 8.70
N ASP A 596 13.91 2.27 9.04
CA ASP A 596 14.38 3.45 8.33
C ASP A 596 15.10 4.39 9.28
N PHE A 597 16.43 4.46 9.16
CA PHE A 597 17.24 5.51 9.77
C PHE A 597 17.73 6.53 8.73
N GLY A 598 17.36 6.35 7.47
CA GLY A 598 17.76 7.16 6.33
C GLY A 598 17.16 8.56 6.37
N GLY A 599 17.93 9.57 5.99
CA GLY A 599 17.49 10.96 5.98
C GLY A 599 17.84 11.63 4.67
N ARG A 600 16.84 12.07 3.89
CA ARG A 600 17.09 12.84 2.66
C ARG A 600 17.58 14.27 2.92
N GLN A 601 17.23 14.83 4.09
CA GLN A 601 17.47 16.23 4.43
C GLN A 601 18.52 16.42 5.53
N THR A 602 18.77 15.41 6.37
CA THR A 602 19.70 15.50 7.49
C THR A 602 20.61 14.27 7.52
N LYS A 603 21.93 14.51 7.50
CA LYS A 603 22.90 13.43 7.68
C LYS A 603 22.82 12.94 9.12
N GLY A 604 22.44 11.68 9.31
CA GLY A 604 22.43 11.08 10.63
C GLY A 604 23.84 10.84 11.17
N LYS A 605 23.93 10.31 12.39
CA LYS A 605 25.21 10.15 13.12
C LYS A 605 25.64 8.72 13.31
N ILE A 606 24.88 7.75 12.80
CA ILE A 606 25.18 6.32 12.97
C ILE A 606 26.51 6.03 12.27
N GLY A 607 27.50 5.61 13.08
CA GLY A 607 28.84 5.26 12.62
C GLY A 607 29.11 3.76 12.58
N THR A 608 28.34 2.98 13.36
CA THR A 608 28.56 1.53 13.48
C THR A 608 27.25 0.74 13.52
N VAL A 609 27.24 -0.45 12.91
CA VAL A 609 26.19 -1.47 13.03
C VAL A 609 26.77 -2.71 13.69
N GLY A 610 26.21 -3.10 14.82
CA GLY A 610 26.65 -4.23 15.64
C GLY A 610 26.39 -5.60 15.01
N LYS A 611 26.98 -6.63 15.63
CA LYS A 611 26.83 -8.03 15.23
C LYS A 611 25.39 -8.46 15.36
N ASN A 612 24.90 -9.25 14.40
CA ASN A 612 23.54 -9.80 14.43
C ASN A 612 22.42 -8.75 14.59
N ALA A 613 22.67 -7.46 14.31
CA ALA A 613 21.76 -6.37 14.63
C ALA A 613 20.34 -6.62 14.12
N PHE A 614 20.20 -7.11 12.88
CA PHE A 614 18.91 -7.38 12.22
C PHE A 614 18.60 -8.88 12.04
N SER A 615 19.43 -9.77 12.61
CA SER A 615 19.44 -11.20 12.27
C SER A 615 18.14 -11.96 12.56
N THR A 616 17.37 -11.49 13.55
CA THR A 616 16.13 -12.09 14.01
C THR A 616 14.88 -11.57 13.30
N LEU A 617 14.99 -10.53 12.47
CA LEU A 617 13.85 -9.88 11.83
C LEU A 617 13.45 -10.61 10.53
N THR A 618 12.60 -11.63 10.67
CA THR A 618 12.30 -12.58 9.59
C THR A 618 11.52 -12.00 8.43
N ASN A 619 10.65 -11.01 8.68
CA ASN A 619 9.75 -10.41 7.69
C ASN A 619 10.20 -9.03 7.20
N LEU A 620 11.42 -8.62 7.55
CA LEU A 620 11.98 -7.33 7.18
C LEU A 620 12.14 -7.22 5.66
N LYS A 621 11.64 -6.16 5.05
CA LYS A 621 11.68 -5.90 3.59
C LYS A 621 12.58 -4.72 3.26
N LEU A 622 12.76 -3.77 4.17
CA LEU A 622 13.59 -2.59 3.96
C LEU A 622 14.43 -2.29 5.21
N VAL A 623 15.73 -2.11 4.99
CA VAL A 623 16.65 -1.46 5.91
C VAL A 623 17.27 -0.25 5.23
N ASP A 624 16.90 0.94 5.67
CA ASP A 624 17.48 2.20 5.19
C ASP A 624 18.47 2.76 6.22
N LEU A 625 19.76 2.75 5.87
CA LEU A 625 20.85 3.38 6.60
C LEU A 625 21.60 4.36 5.68
N SER A 626 20.90 4.92 4.70
CA SER A 626 21.45 5.91 3.78
C SER A 626 21.80 7.23 4.49
N ASN A 627 22.77 7.95 3.94
CA ASN A 627 23.19 9.29 4.37
C ASN A 627 23.56 9.37 5.86
N GLN A 628 24.14 8.31 6.41
CA GLN A 628 24.67 8.29 7.78
C GLN A 628 26.18 8.62 7.78
N ARG A 629 26.89 8.18 8.83
CA ARG A 629 28.34 8.29 8.95
C ARG A 629 28.97 6.91 9.12
N LEU A 630 28.36 5.88 8.51
CA LEU A 630 28.80 4.50 8.72
C LEU A 630 30.24 4.33 8.29
N ILE A 631 31.05 3.81 9.22
CA ILE A 631 32.45 3.46 9.03
C ILE A 631 32.65 1.95 9.23
N ASN A 632 31.85 1.31 10.11
CA ASN A 632 31.95 -0.13 10.37
C ASN A 632 30.56 -0.81 10.40
N ILE A 633 30.46 -1.98 9.80
CA ILE A 633 29.32 -2.89 9.84
C ILE A 633 29.88 -4.25 10.27
N HIS A 634 29.52 -4.71 11.45
CA HIS A 634 30.12 -5.90 12.05
C HIS A 634 29.56 -7.22 11.47
N ASP A 635 30.25 -8.31 11.77
CA ASP A 635 29.93 -9.66 11.33
C ASP A 635 28.44 -9.99 11.52
N TYR A 636 27.82 -10.63 10.52
CA TYR A 636 26.43 -11.11 10.58
C TYR A 636 25.37 -10.02 10.83
N ALA A 637 25.70 -8.73 10.68
CA ALA A 637 24.74 -7.64 10.90
C ALA A 637 23.42 -7.83 10.12
N PHE A 638 23.51 -8.34 8.87
CA PHE A 638 22.37 -8.64 7.99
C PHE A 638 22.19 -10.16 7.75
N SER A 639 22.54 -10.97 8.75
CA SER A 639 22.37 -12.42 8.72
C SER A 639 20.95 -12.83 9.10
N PHE A 640 20.01 -12.80 8.16
CA PHE A 640 18.64 -13.22 8.42
C PHE A 640 18.54 -14.73 8.66
N THR A 641 18.11 -15.11 9.87
CA THR A 641 18.07 -16.50 10.33
C THR A 641 17.03 -17.36 9.60
N THR A 642 15.96 -16.75 9.10
CA THR A 642 14.89 -17.46 8.37
C THR A 642 15.06 -17.29 6.86
N ALA A 643 15.07 -18.43 6.15
CA ALA A 643 15.04 -18.44 4.69
C ALA A 643 13.64 -18.06 4.19
N THR A 644 13.54 -16.97 3.43
CA THR A 644 12.30 -16.54 2.78
C THR A 644 12.60 -16.14 1.34
N TRP A 645 11.62 -16.30 0.47
CA TRP A 645 11.72 -15.85 -0.93
C TRP A 645 11.48 -14.34 -1.08
N ASP A 646 11.04 -13.68 -0.01
CA ASP A 646 10.76 -12.26 -0.01
C ASP A 646 12.06 -11.45 -0.11
N ARG A 647 12.10 -10.59 -1.13
CA ARG A 647 13.23 -9.71 -1.39
C ARG A 647 13.38 -8.67 -0.27
N ILE A 648 14.61 -8.47 0.19
CA ILE A 648 14.96 -7.38 1.11
C ILE A 648 15.81 -6.33 0.40
N SER A 649 15.51 -5.05 0.64
CA SER A 649 16.32 -3.92 0.18
C SER A 649 17.12 -3.35 1.34
N ILE A 650 18.44 -3.22 1.16
CA ILE A 650 19.38 -2.65 2.11
C ILE A 650 20.05 -1.45 1.46
N HIS A 651 19.81 -0.27 2.02
CA HIS A 651 20.30 1.01 1.52
C HIS A 651 21.43 1.51 2.41
N LEU A 652 22.66 1.58 1.87
CA LEU A 652 23.86 2.07 2.57
C LEU A 652 24.52 3.24 1.81
N GLU A 653 23.79 3.88 0.90
CA GLU A 653 24.30 4.97 0.09
C GLU A 653 24.67 6.23 0.90
N GLY A 654 25.64 7.01 0.43
CA GLY A 654 26.02 8.30 1.03
C GLY A 654 26.74 8.21 2.39
N ASN A 655 27.44 7.10 2.65
CA ASN A 655 28.15 6.84 3.91
C ASN A 655 29.67 7.09 3.82
N GLN A 656 30.45 6.62 4.81
CA GLN A 656 31.92 6.71 4.84
C GLN A 656 32.59 5.34 4.74
N LEU A 657 31.92 4.39 4.09
CA LEU A 657 32.36 3.00 4.00
C LEU A 657 33.60 2.89 3.10
N ASN A 658 34.45 1.92 3.43
CA ASN A 658 35.62 1.49 2.65
C ASN A 658 35.69 -0.05 2.61
N GLY A 659 36.68 -0.62 1.91
CA GLY A 659 36.79 -2.08 1.76
C GLY A 659 36.98 -2.88 3.06
N LEU A 660 37.38 -2.23 4.17
CA LEU A 660 37.49 -2.83 5.51
C LEU A 660 36.30 -2.52 6.42
N SER A 661 35.31 -1.77 5.94
CA SER A 661 34.14 -1.39 6.73
C SER A 661 33.20 -2.56 7.00
N PHE A 662 33.32 -3.67 6.26
CA PHE A 662 32.42 -4.81 6.37
C PHE A 662 33.14 -5.94 7.12
N GLY A 663 32.52 -6.43 8.19
CA GLY A 663 32.93 -7.65 8.89
C GLY A 663 32.86 -8.90 8.02
N ALA A 664 33.25 -10.03 8.57
CA ALA A 664 33.12 -11.30 7.89
C ALA A 664 31.65 -11.72 7.85
N HIS A 665 31.19 -12.29 6.72
CA HIS A 665 29.82 -12.79 6.59
C HIS A 665 28.76 -11.74 7.01
N VAL A 666 28.92 -10.48 6.59
CA VAL A 666 27.93 -9.42 6.86
C VAL A 666 26.60 -9.71 6.17
N PHE A 667 26.66 -10.33 5.00
CA PHE A 667 25.51 -10.70 4.16
C PHE A 667 25.48 -12.21 3.85
N PRO A 668 25.38 -13.10 4.85
CA PRO A 668 25.25 -14.52 4.59
C PRO A 668 23.79 -14.78 4.19
N THR A 669 23.50 -14.86 2.88
CA THR A 669 22.10 -14.75 2.42
C THR A 669 21.36 -16.10 2.40
N ASN A 670 20.20 -16.12 3.06
CA ASN A 670 19.10 -17.07 2.82
C ASN A 670 17.89 -16.35 2.18
N ARG A 671 18.08 -15.13 1.67
CA ARG A 671 17.05 -14.24 1.12
C ARG A 671 17.59 -13.47 -0.09
N VAL A 672 16.72 -13.22 -1.05
CA VAL A 672 17.06 -12.36 -2.20
C VAL A 672 17.26 -10.93 -1.71
N THR A 673 18.40 -10.33 -2.00
CA THR A 673 18.82 -9.05 -1.42
C THR A 673 19.18 -8.04 -2.50
N ASN A 674 18.56 -6.86 -2.45
CA ASN A 674 18.98 -5.67 -3.17
C ASN A 674 19.85 -4.82 -2.23
N LEU A 675 21.09 -4.56 -2.61
CA LEU A 675 22.05 -3.79 -1.82
C LEU A 675 22.48 -2.56 -2.62
N THR A 676 22.36 -1.38 -2.02
CA THR A 676 22.83 -0.12 -2.61
C THR A 676 24.00 0.41 -1.80
N LEU A 677 25.16 0.60 -2.44
CA LEU A 677 26.40 1.11 -1.82
C LEU A 677 26.85 2.46 -2.39
N THR A 678 26.03 3.11 -3.23
CA THR A 678 26.44 4.31 -3.99
C THR A 678 26.81 5.52 -3.12
N GLY A 679 27.69 6.40 -3.59
CA GLY A 679 28.08 7.60 -2.85
C GLY A 679 28.91 7.32 -1.59
N ASN A 680 29.69 6.23 -1.57
CA ASN A 680 30.70 5.92 -0.57
C ASN A 680 32.11 6.19 -1.12
N PRO A 681 32.63 7.44 -1.01
CA PRO A 681 33.84 7.87 -1.74
C PRO A 681 35.15 7.18 -1.30
N LYS A 682 35.12 6.39 -0.23
CA LYS A 682 36.29 5.63 0.27
C LYS A 682 36.21 4.13 -0.09
N LEU A 683 35.16 3.69 -0.77
CA LEU A 683 34.92 2.30 -1.11
C LEU A 683 35.58 1.92 -2.44
N SER A 684 36.89 1.65 -2.42
CA SER A 684 37.62 1.31 -3.65
C SER A 684 37.62 -0.18 -4.00
N TYR A 685 37.34 -1.09 -3.07
CA TYR A 685 37.27 -2.53 -3.30
C TYR A 685 36.21 -3.22 -2.42
N LEU A 686 35.81 -4.43 -2.80
CA LEU A 686 34.94 -5.31 -1.99
C LEU A 686 35.76 -6.44 -1.36
N ASN A 687 35.72 -6.59 -0.05
CA ASN A 687 36.41 -7.67 0.64
C ASN A 687 35.73 -9.02 0.36
N GLN A 688 36.49 -10.01 -0.10
CA GLN A 688 35.97 -11.34 -0.41
C GLN A 688 35.26 -11.99 0.79
N SER A 689 35.83 -11.91 2.00
CA SER A 689 35.25 -12.54 3.20
C SER A 689 33.91 -11.93 3.63
N SER A 690 33.58 -10.72 3.15
CA SER A 690 32.33 -10.04 3.44
C SER A 690 31.25 -10.26 2.38
N PHE A 691 31.65 -10.38 1.10
CA PHE A 691 30.74 -10.39 -0.06
C PHE A 691 30.66 -11.72 -0.81
N TYR A 692 31.51 -12.71 -0.51
CA TYR A 692 31.46 -13.99 -1.22
C TYR A 692 30.10 -14.67 -1.08
N ASP A 693 29.60 -14.81 0.16
CA ASP A 693 28.29 -15.41 0.47
C ASP A 693 27.11 -14.61 -0.11
N TYR A 694 27.30 -13.31 -0.35
CA TYR A 694 26.29 -12.46 -0.98
C TYR A 694 26.10 -12.82 -2.45
N PHE A 695 27.16 -13.18 -3.16
CA PHE A 695 27.08 -13.50 -4.57
C PHE A 695 26.86 -14.98 -4.86
N GLU A 696 27.06 -15.86 -3.88
CA GLU A 696 26.81 -17.30 -4.02
C GLU A 696 25.36 -17.55 -4.47
N ASP A 697 25.18 -18.24 -5.61
CA ASP A 697 23.87 -18.50 -6.18
C ASP A 697 23.14 -19.62 -5.43
N ARG A 698 21.93 -19.36 -4.95
CA ARG A 698 21.14 -20.30 -4.14
C ARG A 698 19.70 -20.51 -4.63
N GLY A 699 19.30 -19.97 -5.79
CA GLY A 699 17.91 -20.08 -6.25
C GLY A 699 17.56 -19.33 -7.53
N HIS A 700 16.26 -19.05 -7.71
CA HIS A 700 15.71 -18.53 -8.98
C HIS A 700 15.93 -17.03 -9.23
N ASP A 701 16.16 -16.24 -8.18
CA ASP A 701 16.31 -14.78 -8.25
C ASP A 701 17.70 -14.33 -7.73
N PRO A 702 18.47 -13.57 -8.51
CA PRO A 702 19.80 -13.13 -8.10
C PRO A 702 19.74 -11.96 -7.09
N ASN A 703 20.69 -11.95 -6.16
CA ASN A 703 21.06 -10.78 -5.37
C ASN A 703 21.58 -9.67 -6.30
N ILE A 704 21.23 -8.41 -6.02
CA ILE A 704 21.57 -7.26 -6.86
C ILE A 704 22.33 -6.24 -6.01
N LEU A 705 23.58 -5.96 -6.37
CA LEU A 705 24.42 -4.91 -5.81
C LEU A 705 24.54 -3.75 -6.81
N ASP A 706 24.08 -2.57 -6.38
CA ASP A 706 24.37 -1.29 -7.04
C ASP A 706 25.50 -0.57 -6.30
N ILE A 707 26.62 -0.39 -6.98
CA ILE A 707 27.82 0.31 -6.48
C ILE A 707 28.24 1.43 -7.45
N SER A 708 27.28 1.98 -8.20
CA SER A 708 27.46 3.09 -9.15
C SER A 708 28.34 4.21 -8.55
N GLY A 709 29.52 4.43 -9.15
CA GLY A 709 30.38 5.57 -8.87
C GLY A 709 31.46 5.40 -7.79
N ASP A 710 31.48 4.30 -7.03
CA ASP A 710 32.43 4.16 -5.90
C ASP A 710 33.61 3.22 -6.19
N LEU A 711 33.36 2.11 -6.89
CA LEU A 711 34.37 1.08 -7.14
C LEU A 711 35.28 1.44 -8.34
N GLN A 712 36.25 2.32 -8.12
CA GLN A 712 37.03 2.93 -9.20
C GLN A 712 38.42 2.28 -9.43
N GLU A 713 38.95 1.53 -8.46
CA GLU A 713 40.31 0.99 -8.52
C GLU A 713 40.37 -0.42 -9.14
N VAL A 714 41.23 -0.58 -10.15
CA VAL A 714 41.55 -1.87 -10.79
C VAL A 714 42.84 -2.38 -10.17
N ASP A 715 42.74 -3.10 -9.06
CA ASP A 715 43.90 -3.62 -8.32
C ASP A 715 43.68 -5.07 -7.87
N THR A 716 44.68 -5.63 -7.17
CA THR A 716 44.65 -7.00 -6.65
C THR A 716 43.58 -7.22 -5.57
N ASN A 717 43.01 -6.17 -4.97
CA ASN A 717 41.95 -6.33 -3.95
C ASN A 717 40.61 -6.72 -4.58
N ASN A 718 40.40 -6.36 -5.86
CA ASN A 718 39.21 -6.73 -6.63
C ASN A 718 39.42 -7.98 -7.51
N GLU A 719 40.59 -8.62 -7.47
CA GLU A 719 40.96 -9.78 -8.30
C GLU A 719 39.98 -10.95 -8.18
N TRP A 720 39.53 -11.23 -6.97
CA TRP A 720 38.58 -12.31 -6.70
C TRP A 720 37.24 -12.14 -7.44
N LEU A 721 36.82 -10.89 -7.73
CA LEU A 721 35.60 -10.64 -8.51
C LEU A 721 35.78 -11.09 -9.96
N ILE A 722 36.97 -10.89 -10.54
CA ILE A 722 37.26 -11.37 -11.90
C ILE A 722 37.35 -12.88 -11.92
N ASP A 723 38.10 -13.46 -10.98
CA ASP A 723 38.34 -14.90 -10.91
C ASP A 723 37.02 -15.68 -10.74
N ASN A 724 36.05 -15.09 -10.05
CA ASN A 724 34.76 -15.72 -9.76
C ASN A 724 33.61 -15.19 -10.63
N LYS A 725 33.86 -14.36 -11.65
CA LYS A 725 32.79 -13.67 -12.41
C LYS A 725 31.77 -14.61 -13.05
N VAL A 726 32.23 -15.76 -13.55
CA VAL A 726 31.37 -16.80 -14.16
C VAL A 726 30.72 -17.66 -13.08
N ALA A 727 31.51 -18.13 -12.11
CA ALA A 727 31.04 -19.01 -11.04
C ALA A 727 29.93 -18.37 -10.19
N LEU A 728 30.02 -17.07 -9.95
CA LEU A 728 29.04 -16.32 -9.16
C LEU A 728 27.98 -15.59 -10.00
N GLY A 729 28.08 -15.63 -11.34
CA GLY A 729 27.14 -14.95 -12.23
C GLY A 729 27.12 -13.42 -12.08
N LEU A 730 28.28 -12.80 -11.79
CA LEU A 730 28.38 -11.39 -11.38
C LEU A 730 27.83 -10.40 -12.40
N GLN A 731 27.80 -10.74 -13.69
CA GLN A 731 27.26 -9.88 -14.75
C GLN A 731 25.78 -9.50 -14.56
N LYS A 732 25.00 -10.33 -13.85
CA LYS A 732 23.59 -10.06 -13.54
C LYS A 732 23.37 -9.50 -12.14
N LYS A 733 24.43 -9.49 -11.32
CA LYS A 733 24.37 -9.19 -9.88
C LYS A 733 25.06 -7.88 -9.52
N LEU A 734 26.09 -7.48 -10.27
CA LEU A 734 26.89 -6.28 -10.03
C LEU A 734 26.56 -5.21 -11.07
N PHE A 735 25.87 -4.16 -10.66
CA PHE A 735 25.46 -3.07 -11.53
C PHE A 735 26.41 -1.88 -11.44
N ASN A 736 26.71 -1.29 -12.60
CA ASN A 736 27.41 -0.01 -12.75
C ASN A 736 28.76 0.12 -11.99
N ALA A 737 29.44 -0.99 -11.74
CA ALA A 737 30.82 -0.98 -11.28
C ALA A 737 31.75 -0.59 -12.44
N ILE A 738 32.00 0.72 -12.57
CA ILE A 738 32.82 1.30 -13.63
C ILE A 738 34.16 1.72 -13.02
N ALA A 739 35.25 1.20 -13.57
CA ALA A 739 36.60 1.57 -13.16
C ALA A 739 36.94 3.02 -13.55
N THR A 740 38.02 3.55 -12.97
CA THR A 740 38.58 4.88 -13.29
C THR A 740 38.82 5.11 -14.79
N ASP A 741 39.06 4.07 -15.57
CA ASP A 741 39.27 4.14 -17.02
C ASP A 741 37.97 4.16 -17.85
N GLY A 742 36.81 4.15 -17.18
CA GLY A 742 35.49 4.17 -17.79
C GLY A 742 34.97 2.79 -18.26
N ARG A 743 35.76 1.72 -18.12
CA ARG A 743 35.30 0.36 -18.47
C ARG A 743 34.60 -0.31 -17.28
N PRO A 744 33.59 -1.16 -17.52
CA PRO A 744 33.03 -2.02 -16.48
C PRO A 744 34.11 -2.90 -15.84
N LEU A 745 34.15 -2.98 -14.51
CA LEU A 745 35.18 -3.71 -13.76
C LEU A 745 35.35 -5.16 -14.27
N LEU A 746 34.24 -5.86 -14.52
CA LEU A 746 34.24 -7.27 -14.95
C LEU A 746 34.79 -7.52 -16.38
N GLN A 747 35.09 -6.46 -17.13
CA GLN A 747 35.75 -6.54 -18.44
C GLN A 747 37.28 -6.58 -18.35
N HIS A 748 37.86 -6.29 -17.18
CA HIS A 748 39.29 -6.36 -16.97
C HIS A 748 39.78 -7.82 -16.93
N THR A 749 41.08 -7.98 -17.10
CA THR A 749 41.82 -9.24 -17.03
C THR A 749 42.68 -9.31 -15.78
N HIS A 750 42.98 -10.51 -15.32
CA HIS A 750 43.89 -10.74 -14.18
C HIS A 750 45.27 -10.06 -14.38
N LYS A 751 45.75 -10.00 -15.63
CA LYS A 751 46.99 -9.29 -15.98
C LYS A 751 46.89 -7.77 -15.78
N GLU A 752 45.73 -7.18 -16.03
CA GLU A 752 45.50 -5.74 -15.79
C GLU A 752 45.42 -5.42 -14.29
N MET A 753 44.86 -6.32 -13.46
CA MET A 753 44.77 -6.12 -12.00
C MET A 753 46.10 -6.32 -11.25
N THR A 754 47.00 -7.14 -11.80
CA THR A 754 48.32 -7.42 -11.21
C THR A 754 49.44 -6.52 -11.76
N ALA A 755 49.15 -5.70 -12.78
CA ALA A 755 50.11 -4.75 -13.30
C ALA A 755 50.38 -3.65 -12.27
N ALA A 756 51.64 -3.47 -11.88
CA ALA A 756 52.03 -2.39 -10.97
C ALA A 756 51.51 -1.05 -11.50
N PRO A 757 50.94 -0.18 -10.64
CA PRO A 757 50.41 1.11 -11.07
C PRO A 757 51.54 1.89 -11.75
N THR A 758 51.45 2.04 -13.06
CA THR A 758 52.33 2.94 -13.81
C THR A 758 52.01 4.34 -13.33
N THR A 759 52.87 4.91 -12.49
CA THR A 759 52.79 6.29 -12.01
C THR A 759 52.89 7.23 -13.20
N THR A 760 51.75 7.55 -13.82
CA THR A 760 51.66 8.62 -14.79
C THR A 760 51.60 9.93 -14.00
N THR A 761 52.75 10.55 -13.76
CA THR A 761 52.86 11.93 -13.26
C THR A 761 52.08 12.84 -14.19
N VAL A 762 50.91 13.31 -13.74
CA VAL A 762 50.17 14.39 -14.40
C VAL A 762 50.94 15.69 -14.14
N ALA A 763 51.54 16.23 -15.19
CA ALA A 763 52.15 17.56 -15.15
C ALA A 763 51.06 18.60 -14.89
N SER A 764 51.13 19.28 -13.75
CA SER A 764 50.33 20.46 -13.45
C SER A 764 50.67 21.58 -14.43
N VAL A 765 49.73 21.90 -15.32
CA VAL A 765 49.76 23.14 -16.11
C VAL A 765 49.43 24.27 -15.13
N VAL A 766 50.48 24.99 -14.71
CA VAL A 766 50.37 26.28 -14.04
C VAL A 766 50.07 27.31 -15.14
N ASN A 767 48.82 27.80 -15.19
CA ASN A 767 48.50 29.03 -15.90
C ASN A 767 48.95 30.20 -15.02
N SER A 768 50.02 30.87 -15.45
CA SER A 768 50.39 32.21 -15.00
C SER A 768 49.74 33.21 -15.96
N ASP A 769 48.66 33.85 -15.53
CA ASP A 769 48.23 35.13 -16.09
C ASP A 769 48.38 36.18 -14.97
N ASP A 770 49.55 36.82 -14.98
CA ASP A 770 49.75 38.15 -14.41
C ASP A 770 49.37 39.21 -15.47
N ASP A 771 49.00 40.38 -14.95
CA ASP A 771 48.90 41.71 -15.58
C ASP A 771 47.52 42.29 -15.98
N GLN A 772 47.04 43.12 -15.04
CA GLN A 772 46.85 44.59 -15.15
C GLN A 772 45.48 45.18 -15.54
N ASP A 773 44.88 45.79 -14.50
CA ASP A 773 44.55 47.23 -14.32
C ASP A 773 43.53 47.99 -15.19
N ASP A 774 42.85 48.87 -14.45
CA ASP A 774 42.13 50.12 -14.81
C ASP A 774 40.75 50.05 -15.50
N SER A 775 39.68 50.07 -14.70
CA SER A 775 38.78 51.24 -14.47
C SER A 775 37.48 50.89 -13.74
#